data_AF-A0A099KMS1-F1
#
_entry.id   AF-A0A099KMS1-F1
#
_cell.length_a   1.000
_cell.length_b   1.000
_cell.length_c   1.000
_cell.angle_alpha   90.00
_cell.angle_beta   90.00
_cell.angle_gamma   90.00
#
_symmetry.space_group_name_H-M   'P 1'
#
loop_
_entity.id
_entity.type
_entity.pdbx_description
1 polymer ?
#
loop_
_entity_poly.entity_id
_entity_poly.type
_entity_poly.pdbx_seq_one_letter_code
_entity_poly.pdbx_strand_id
1 'polypeptide(L)'
;MTITYIKATAATLANNSKTITVTGEHVDFSKANDYLVALDNGLYVLPVASGTAPDENGDSTLTLVETWAGATLSNKGLFIFPTFAKIYESVQAMTSLNDVTRGILTKLKDLLTATTPTLDIAVGQTTSIETVPYGYLTNQVTALISQLNGLTGSVQAMTKSELLTLAAQNVLSGFAEWGKSQQHNPIASVNEGMWAAYTSPNTIRMGRSFEDKSGVSISDYPIVMANGVEHHINLVGQGCDPIYNNIVINFPPAPDGLDKSDGTGRFVDLAAAIVAGGTSLSASILSRKDFAFIEPFHEKISDKDIVYPLGNVQYGKSTWKGVALSNTRVDQRYSALGEWDAVTRGHGVTWSTLTDEQKALFVQDHKNKIYSDDGELVQARYRIRVVAGLGDAWQSVGIEATNTPVRYSPSKRVKPQGKQVSILGGDLSDYGYLAGERHYGWFVGKGSSERKYTTEKQGSILGLYSALSTNSAGTSLGALNGDDFYGHNGECHLIPIALVQRRNQGGYHKHLNKFGTKPYRFSSVNPSFTGGWHVAGVNMQSTSDCFDLKNQVDASAGDFGPSDYGGNVGTSSGRKDGKFYDAIDSSDVFDLRMSSRKQPVEELHYNYKRKAISGELRGFEGVPFTRFYITSLDDTGTGSKISIAGSGIASKYSPNTTVYLLRGNVIEPYTTSDSVSGDDAFYVTVNVTAREEITGVVLIEKQIHQQASPTWTNIIGEISHIVALFTTSDSKFYGAEGLEGEWIPVISDGTYHSFPYSRKVLSATVDNTWSDDDGVTFSTGGSTVDKLNHVYSNFTANRVRFSFYETQAHFTQNTTGITQLTDWSPVYATNNNADAILTSSLSSQIATGTDPSEELAITKTASDVISHTPETLTPVVKYSTAIGVKDSVAYLLFNCDDAGVIDGSNIRATALPYFINEL
;
A
#
# COMPACT_ATOMS: atom_id res chain seq x y z
N MET A 1 43.24 -88.61 30.01
CA MET A 1 44.55 -88.57 30.69
C MET A 1 45.03 -90.00 30.83
N THR A 2 45.98 -90.43 30.01
CA THR A 2 46.59 -91.76 30.11
C THR A 2 47.60 -91.68 31.26
N ILE A 3 47.35 -92.36 32.38
CA ILE A 3 48.27 -92.35 33.53
C ILE A 3 49.51 -93.16 33.12
N THR A 4 50.60 -92.47 32.78
CA THR A 4 51.87 -93.10 32.43
C THR A 4 52.57 -93.53 33.72
N TYR A 5 52.53 -94.82 34.02
CA TYR A 5 53.28 -95.41 35.14
C TYR A 5 54.74 -95.56 34.76
N ILE A 6 55.65 -95.14 35.63
CA ILE A 6 57.08 -95.38 35.48
C ILE A 6 57.40 -96.68 36.24
N LYS A 7 58.13 -97.60 35.61
CA LYS A 7 58.42 -98.92 36.15
C LYS A 7 59.90 -99.24 36.05
N ALA A 8 60.40 -99.98 37.02
CA ALA A 8 61.73 -100.57 37.04
C ALA A 8 61.62 -102.04 37.48
N THR A 9 62.45 -102.92 36.94
CA THR A 9 62.43 -104.37 37.20
C THR A 9 63.37 -104.78 38.33
N ALA A 10 64.46 -104.04 38.56
CA ALA A 10 65.47 -104.33 39.56
C ALA A 10 65.79 -103.09 40.40
N ALA A 11 65.05 -102.93 41.50
CA ALA A 11 65.29 -101.93 42.53
C ALA A 11 65.83 -102.56 43.81
N THR A 12 66.72 -101.86 44.49
CA THR A 12 67.28 -102.27 45.78
C THR A 12 67.01 -101.20 46.85
N LEU A 13 66.44 -101.62 47.97
CA LEU A 13 66.19 -100.82 49.17
C LEU A 13 66.82 -101.52 50.37
N ALA A 14 67.92 -100.95 50.87
CA ALA A 14 68.61 -101.48 52.04
C ALA A 14 67.82 -101.21 53.33
N ASN A 15 67.96 -102.09 54.32
CA ASN A 15 67.49 -101.84 55.69
C ASN A 15 68.10 -100.54 56.24
N ASN A 16 67.28 -99.73 56.92
CA ASN A 16 67.61 -98.41 57.45
C ASN A 16 68.05 -97.37 56.39
N SER A 17 67.61 -97.52 55.14
CA SER A 17 67.87 -96.55 54.06
C SER A 17 66.62 -95.75 53.69
N LYS A 18 66.80 -94.51 53.25
CA LYS A 18 65.75 -93.71 52.55
C LYS A 18 65.85 -93.82 51.04
N THR A 19 66.94 -94.40 50.54
CA THR A 19 67.23 -94.40 49.11
C THR A 19 66.97 -95.77 48.54
N ILE A 20 66.10 -95.81 47.54
CA ILE A 20 65.94 -96.92 46.62
C ILE A 20 66.86 -96.63 45.44
N THR A 21 67.76 -97.56 45.15
CA THR A 21 68.64 -97.48 43.99
C THR A 21 68.14 -98.44 42.92
N VAL A 22 67.97 -97.92 41.72
CA VAL A 22 67.68 -98.70 40.51
C VAL A 22 68.93 -98.66 39.66
N THR A 23 69.53 -99.81 39.39
CA THR A 23 70.84 -99.91 38.75
C THR A 23 70.72 -100.45 37.33
N GLY A 24 71.30 -99.74 36.36
CA GLY A 24 71.43 -100.16 34.97
C GLY A 24 70.14 -100.20 34.13
N GLU A 25 69.05 -99.55 34.59
CA GLU A 25 67.75 -99.60 33.89
C GLU A 25 67.38 -98.32 33.11
N HIS A 26 68.17 -97.24 33.23
CA HIS A 26 67.97 -95.95 32.53
C HIS A 26 66.57 -95.33 32.74
N VAL A 27 65.97 -95.54 33.91
CA VAL A 27 64.64 -95.00 34.25
C VAL A 27 64.79 -93.60 34.85
N ASP A 28 64.02 -92.62 34.34
CA ASP A 28 64.05 -91.25 34.83
C ASP A 28 63.03 -91.01 35.93
N PHE A 29 63.53 -90.82 37.15
CA PHE A 29 62.73 -90.47 38.33
C PHE A 29 62.84 -88.98 38.71
N SER A 30 63.47 -88.12 37.91
CA SER A 30 63.62 -86.68 38.20
C SER A 30 62.29 -85.95 38.42
N LYS A 31 61.20 -86.49 37.85
CA LYS A 31 59.84 -85.93 37.98
C LYS A 31 58.99 -86.60 39.08
N ALA A 32 59.55 -87.55 39.81
CA ALA A 32 58.89 -88.30 40.87
C ALA A 32 58.93 -87.54 42.22
N ASN A 33 58.33 -86.35 42.25
CA ASN A 33 58.19 -85.56 43.47
C ASN A 33 56.73 -85.66 43.97
N ASP A 34 56.53 -86.04 45.24
CA ASP A 34 55.23 -86.35 45.86
C ASP A 34 54.45 -87.51 45.19
N TYR A 35 55.17 -88.57 44.83
CA TYR A 35 54.60 -89.79 44.24
C TYR A 35 54.54 -90.92 45.27
N LEU A 36 53.74 -91.95 45.00
CA LEU A 36 53.80 -93.21 45.74
C LEU A 36 54.53 -94.25 44.91
N VAL A 37 55.50 -94.91 45.52
CA VAL A 37 56.23 -96.04 44.93
C VAL A 37 55.75 -97.34 45.54
N ALA A 38 55.52 -98.32 44.69
CA ALA A 38 55.10 -99.65 45.06
C ALA A 38 56.21 -100.64 44.66
N LEU A 39 56.79 -101.30 45.67
CA LEU A 39 57.92 -102.22 45.56
C LEU A 39 57.50 -103.66 45.80
N ASP A 40 58.29 -104.58 45.25
CA ASP A 40 58.08 -106.03 45.30
C ASP A 40 56.67 -106.40 44.82
N ASN A 41 56.36 -106.02 43.58
CA ASN A 41 55.05 -106.20 42.94
C ASN A 41 53.88 -105.60 43.74
N GLY A 42 54.13 -104.52 44.49
CA GLY A 42 53.13 -103.77 45.22
C GLY A 42 52.85 -104.26 46.64
N LEU A 43 53.70 -105.13 47.19
CA LEU A 43 53.62 -105.53 48.59
C LEU A 43 53.90 -104.36 49.54
N TYR A 44 54.80 -103.45 49.15
CA TYR A 44 55.16 -102.29 49.95
C TYR A 44 54.90 -101.01 49.17
N VAL A 45 54.02 -100.15 49.67
CA VAL A 45 53.72 -98.85 49.09
C VAL A 45 54.29 -97.77 49.99
N LEU A 46 55.21 -96.97 49.48
CA LEU A 46 55.99 -96.00 50.23
C LEU A 46 55.88 -94.61 49.57
N PRO A 47 55.82 -93.53 50.36
CA PRO A 47 55.85 -92.18 49.82
C PRO A 47 57.26 -91.79 49.38
N VAL A 48 57.35 -91.26 48.16
CA VAL A 48 58.58 -90.74 47.56
C VAL A 48 58.64 -89.23 47.77
N ALA A 49 59.74 -88.76 48.31
CA ALA A 49 60.05 -87.33 48.45
C ALA A 49 60.62 -86.75 47.15
N SER A 50 61.52 -87.47 46.48
CA SER A 50 62.11 -87.01 45.22
C SER A 50 62.80 -88.15 44.49
N GLY A 51 63.12 -87.96 43.21
CA GLY A 51 63.97 -88.88 42.45
C GLY A 51 64.97 -88.15 41.58
N THR A 52 65.92 -88.91 41.03
CA THR A 52 66.95 -88.40 40.12
C THR A 52 66.74 -88.94 38.71
N ALA A 53 67.26 -88.21 37.71
CA ALA A 53 67.46 -88.77 36.38
C ALA A 53 68.52 -89.90 36.44
N PRO A 54 68.54 -90.82 35.46
CA PRO A 54 69.59 -91.83 35.39
C PRO A 54 70.94 -91.17 35.13
N ASP A 55 71.99 -91.67 35.77
CA ASP A 55 73.36 -91.26 35.49
C ASP A 55 73.91 -91.92 34.21
N GLU A 56 75.18 -91.67 33.89
CA GLU A 56 75.85 -92.19 32.70
C GLU A 56 75.91 -93.73 32.66
N ASN A 57 75.75 -94.41 33.81
CA ASN A 57 75.70 -95.86 33.92
C ASN A 57 74.26 -96.44 33.90
N GLY A 58 73.25 -95.56 33.80
CA GLY A 58 71.84 -95.96 33.82
C GLY A 58 71.25 -96.12 35.22
N ASP A 59 71.96 -95.65 36.26
CA ASP A 59 71.53 -95.75 37.65
C ASP A 59 70.70 -94.53 38.05
N SER A 60 69.57 -94.77 38.70
CA SER A 60 68.68 -93.73 39.18
C SER A 60 68.27 -94.02 40.62
N THR A 61 67.94 -92.95 41.37
CA THR A 61 67.58 -93.09 42.77
C THR A 61 66.22 -92.47 43.07
N LEU A 62 65.51 -93.10 43.98
CA LEU A 62 64.29 -92.56 44.59
C LEU A 62 64.57 -92.39 46.08
N THR A 63 64.34 -91.18 46.58
CA THR A 63 64.41 -90.85 48.00
C THR A 63 63.02 -90.90 48.59
N LEU A 64 62.84 -91.77 49.58
CA LEU A 64 61.62 -91.90 50.36
C LEU A 64 61.49 -90.76 51.37
N VAL A 65 60.26 -90.43 51.71
CA VAL A 65 59.98 -89.45 52.78
C VAL A 65 60.51 -89.96 54.12
N GLU A 66 60.29 -91.25 54.40
CA GLU A 66 60.65 -91.92 55.65
C GLU A 66 61.68 -93.05 55.45
N THR A 67 62.44 -93.36 56.50
CA THR A 67 63.48 -94.41 56.46
C THR A 67 62.84 -95.80 56.47
N TRP A 68 63.28 -96.69 55.58
CA TRP A 68 62.82 -98.07 55.53
C TRP A 68 63.34 -98.88 56.71
N ALA A 69 62.46 -99.36 57.57
CA ALA A 69 62.79 -100.15 58.76
C ALA A 69 62.64 -101.67 58.56
N GLY A 70 62.35 -102.13 57.33
CA GLY A 70 62.16 -103.54 57.01
C GLY A 70 63.46 -104.24 56.59
N ALA A 71 63.35 -105.53 56.28
CA ALA A 71 64.47 -106.29 55.71
C ALA A 71 64.92 -105.69 54.37
N THR A 72 66.21 -105.84 54.03
CA THR A 72 66.76 -105.39 52.75
C THR A 72 66.03 -106.08 51.60
N LEU A 73 65.48 -105.29 50.68
CA LEU A 73 64.85 -105.74 49.45
C LEU A 73 65.86 -105.55 48.31
N SER A 74 66.30 -106.64 47.68
CA SER A 74 67.26 -106.60 46.57
C SER A 74 66.64 -107.15 45.29
N ASN A 75 66.91 -106.49 44.16
CA ASN A 75 66.43 -106.85 42.82
C ASN A 75 64.91 -107.09 42.75
N LYS A 76 64.13 -106.16 43.33
CA LYS A 76 62.68 -106.22 43.33
C LYS A 76 62.08 -105.28 42.29
N GLY A 77 60.97 -105.69 41.69
CA GLY A 77 60.20 -104.84 40.79
C GLY A 77 59.60 -103.64 41.51
N LEU A 78 59.56 -102.51 40.83
CA LEU A 78 59.10 -101.22 41.33
C LEU A 78 58.19 -100.56 40.29
N PHE A 79 57.08 -99.98 40.74
CA PHE A 79 56.27 -99.09 39.93
C PHE A 79 55.91 -97.84 40.73
N ILE A 80 55.81 -96.69 40.06
CA ILE A 80 55.53 -95.42 40.71
C ILE A 80 54.38 -94.67 40.02
N PHE A 81 53.54 -94.01 40.82
CA PHE A 81 52.38 -93.27 40.36
C PHE A 81 52.18 -91.94 41.10
N PRO A 82 51.67 -90.90 40.43
CA PRO A 82 51.41 -89.59 41.04
C PRO A 82 50.29 -89.65 42.08
N THR A 83 50.37 -88.80 43.11
CA THR A 83 49.33 -88.62 44.13
C THR A 83 48.26 -87.60 43.68
N PHE A 84 47.09 -87.59 44.36
CA PHE A 84 45.95 -86.71 44.04
C PHE A 84 46.21 -85.20 44.21
N ALA A 85 47.34 -84.78 44.80
CA ALA A 85 47.67 -83.37 45.06
C ALA A 85 47.65 -82.49 43.79
N LYS A 86 48.11 -83.03 42.65
CA LYS A 86 48.13 -82.33 41.34
C LYS A 86 46.72 -82.04 40.78
N ILE A 87 45.71 -82.81 41.17
CA ILE A 87 44.33 -82.61 40.72
C ILE A 87 43.71 -81.40 41.44
N TYR A 88 44.02 -81.19 42.72
CA TYR A 88 43.51 -80.04 43.49
C TYR A 88 44.04 -78.69 42.97
N GLU A 89 45.32 -78.62 42.59
CA GLU A 89 45.91 -77.44 41.93
C GLU A 89 45.21 -77.11 40.61
N SER A 90 44.89 -78.15 39.83
CA SER A 90 44.18 -78.01 38.55
C SER A 90 42.74 -77.50 38.72
N VAL A 91 42.04 -77.97 39.77
CA VAL A 91 40.68 -77.50 40.12
C VAL A 91 40.69 -76.06 40.62
N GLN A 92 41.69 -75.66 41.41
CA GLN A 92 41.89 -74.26 41.80
C GLN A 92 42.14 -73.37 40.58
N ALA A 93 42.98 -73.80 39.64
CA ALA A 93 43.24 -73.04 38.42
C ALA A 93 41.96 -72.87 37.55
N MET A 94 41.14 -73.92 37.43
CA MET A 94 39.84 -73.82 36.73
C MET A 94 38.86 -72.89 37.43
N THR A 95 38.85 -72.87 38.76
CA THR A 95 37.99 -71.96 39.55
C THR A 95 38.40 -70.50 39.35
N SER A 96 39.71 -70.21 39.41
CA SER A 96 40.26 -68.88 39.14
C SER A 96 39.95 -68.39 37.72
N LEU A 97 40.00 -69.27 36.71
CA LEU A 97 39.64 -68.94 35.33
C LEU A 97 38.14 -68.59 35.18
N ASN A 98 37.28 -69.33 35.87
CA ASN A 98 35.84 -69.05 35.91
C ASN A 98 35.53 -67.70 36.55
N ASP A 99 36.23 -67.34 37.64
CA ASP A 99 36.04 -66.04 38.29
C ASP A 99 36.50 -64.88 37.40
N VAL A 100 37.60 -65.04 36.66
CA VAL A 100 38.02 -64.05 35.65
C VAL A 100 36.96 -63.88 34.57
N THR A 101 36.39 -64.98 34.07
CA THR A 101 35.38 -64.96 33.01
C THR A 101 34.08 -64.29 33.48
N ARG A 102 33.63 -64.59 34.71
CA ARG A 102 32.48 -63.91 35.35
C ARG A 102 32.74 -62.43 35.59
N GLY A 103 33.96 -62.05 35.96
CA GLY A 103 34.37 -60.66 36.12
C GLY A 103 34.30 -59.86 34.81
N ILE A 104 34.77 -60.46 33.70
CA ILE A 104 34.68 -59.84 32.36
C ILE A 104 33.22 -59.64 31.94
N LEU A 105 32.37 -60.66 32.11
CA LEU A 105 30.95 -60.56 31.76
C LEU A 105 30.23 -59.48 32.58
N THR A 106 30.57 -59.34 33.86
CA THR A 106 29.98 -58.32 34.73
C THR A 106 30.36 -56.92 34.27
N LYS A 107 31.64 -56.68 33.95
CA LYS A 107 32.09 -55.37 33.44
C LYS A 107 31.51 -55.03 32.07
N LEU A 108 31.34 -56.02 31.19
CA LEU A 108 30.67 -55.80 29.90
C LEU A 108 29.20 -55.40 30.11
N LYS A 109 28.51 -56.05 31.05
CA LYS A 109 27.16 -55.65 31.45
C LYS A 109 27.14 -54.22 32.00
N ASP A 110 28.10 -53.83 32.83
CA ASP A 110 28.18 -52.48 33.37
C ASP A 110 28.44 -51.44 32.28
N LEU A 111 29.31 -51.72 31.31
CA LEU A 111 29.53 -50.85 30.14
C LEU A 111 28.26 -50.61 29.32
N LEU A 112 27.40 -51.63 29.22
CA LEU A 112 26.14 -51.56 28.48
C LEU A 112 25.02 -50.87 29.27
N THR A 113 25.00 -51.00 30.59
CA THR A 113 23.82 -50.64 31.42
C THR A 113 24.03 -49.50 32.41
N ALA A 114 25.27 -49.16 32.77
CA ALA A 114 25.54 -48.09 33.71
C ALA A 114 25.09 -46.73 33.16
N THR A 115 24.58 -45.89 34.06
CA THR A 115 24.08 -44.54 33.75
C THR A 115 24.96 -43.44 34.36
N THR A 116 26.10 -43.80 34.94
CA THR A 116 27.10 -42.86 35.44
C THR A 116 27.95 -42.32 34.28
N PRO A 117 28.47 -41.08 34.38
CA PRO A 117 29.21 -40.43 33.28
C PRO A 117 30.54 -41.13 32.95
N THR A 118 31.13 -41.84 33.91
CA THR A 118 32.39 -42.56 33.75
C THR A 118 32.29 -43.96 34.34
N LEU A 119 33.03 -44.90 33.75
CA LEU A 119 33.19 -46.28 34.17
C LEU A 119 34.61 -46.78 33.88
N ASP A 120 35.27 -47.28 34.93
CA ASP A 120 36.63 -47.82 34.84
C ASP A 120 36.64 -49.32 34.52
N ILE A 121 37.26 -49.69 33.40
CA ILE A 121 37.45 -51.08 32.99
C ILE A 121 38.91 -51.48 33.20
N ALA A 122 39.19 -52.22 34.27
CA ALA A 122 40.52 -52.80 34.46
C ALA A 122 40.86 -53.82 33.34
N VAL A 123 41.99 -53.59 32.65
CA VAL A 123 42.59 -54.46 31.63
C VAL A 123 43.89 -55.00 32.22
N GLY A 124 43.82 -56.16 32.88
CA GLY A 124 44.96 -56.76 33.59
C GLY A 124 45.03 -56.36 35.08
N GLN A 125 46.15 -56.67 35.75
CA GLN A 125 46.30 -56.47 37.20
C GLN A 125 46.66 -55.02 37.59
N THR A 126 47.13 -54.18 36.67
CA THR A 126 47.69 -52.85 36.99
C THR A 126 47.21 -51.71 36.07
N THR A 127 46.39 -52.00 35.07
CA THR A 127 45.95 -51.02 34.07
C THR A 127 44.43 -50.95 34.01
N SER A 128 43.86 -49.75 33.94
CA SER A 128 42.43 -49.53 33.74
C SER A 128 42.19 -48.50 32.64
N ILE A 129 41.12 -48.70 31.88
CA ILE A 129 40.65 -47.80 30.82
C ILE A 129 39.37 -47.14 31.32
N GLU A 130 39.38 -45.82 31.45
CA GLU A 130 38.20 -45.03 31.74
C GLU A 130 37.36 -44.91 30.45
N THR A 131 36.08 -45.25 30.53
CA THR A 131 35.15 -45.24 29.39
C THR A 131 33.81 -44.61 29.77
N VAL A 132 33.03 -44.22 28.77
CA VAL A 132 31.67 -43.72 28.97
C VAL A 132 30.67 -44.85 28.66
N PRO A 133 29.82 -45.25 29.62
CA PRO A 133 28.80 -46.28 29.41
C PRO A 133 27.75 -45.93 28.34
N TYR A 134 27.25 -46.95 27.63
CA TYR A 134 26.19 -46.78 26.63
C TYR A 134 24.86 -46.32 27.25
N GLY A 135 24.55 -46.71 28.49
CA GLY A 135 23.35 -46.27 29.19
C GLY A 135 23.33 -44.75 29.43
N TYR A 136 24.48 -44.15 29.80
CA TYR A 136 24.62 -42.70 29.93
C TYR A 136 24.45 -41.98 28.59
N LEU A 137 25.11 -42.45 27.53
CA LEU A 137 24.98 -41.87 26.19
C LEU A 137 23.54 -41.94 25.65
N THR A 138 22.83 -43.04 25.91
CA THR A 138 21.43 -43.20 25.52
C THR A 138 20.53 -42.18 26.20
N ASN A 139 20.74 -41.91 27.49
CA ASN A 139 20.01 -40.88 28.22
C ASN A 139 20.27 -39.47 27.67
N GLN A 140 21.54 -39.16 27.34
CA GLN A 140 21.92 -37.89 26.73
C GLN A 140 21.28 -37.71 25.34
N VAL A 141 21.34 -38.73 24.50
CA VAL A 141 20.71 -38.72 23.16
C VAL A 141 19.18 -38.59 23.29
N THR A 142 18.55 -39.30 24.23
CA THR A 142 17.10 -39.19 24.46
C THR A 142 16.70 -37.80 24.94
N ALA A 143 17.48 -37.17 25.82
CA ALA A 143 17.27 -35.79 26.26
C ALA A 143 17.42 -34.80 25.10
N LEU A 144 18.47 -34.96 24.26
CA LEU A 144 18.68 -34.15 23.06
C LEU A 144 17.55 -34.32 22.03
N ILE A 145 17.06 -35.55 21.82
CA ILE A 145 15.89 -35.82 20.97
C ILE A 145 14.64 -35.14 21.54
N SER A 146 14.45 -35.16 22.86
CA SER A 146 13.32 -34.47 23.51
C SER A 146 13.42 -32.95 23.38
N GLN A 147 14.63 -32.39 23.48
CA GLN A 147 14.88 -30.96 23.23
C GLN A 147 14.66 -30.60 21.75
N LEU A 148 15.13 -31.45 20.83
CA LEU A 148 14.94 -31.28 19.39
C LEU A 148 13.45 -31.34 19.03
N ASN A 149 12.69 -32.30 19.57
CA ASN A 149 11.25 -32.42 19.39
C ASN A 149 10.48 -31.22 19.98
N GLY A 150 10.97 -30.63 21.07
CA GLY A 150 10.44 -29.38 21.62
C GLY A 150 10.69 -28.18 20.70
N LEU A 151 11.83 -28.15 19.99
CA LEU A 151 12.16 -27.11 19.01
C LEU A 151 11.41 -27.28 17.70
N THR A 152 11.30 -28.50 17.16
CA THR A 152 10.62 -28.79 15.89
C THR A 152 9.10 -28.68 15.97
N GLY A 153 8.52 -28.75 17.18
CA GLY A 153 7.11 -28.41 17.44
C GLY A 153 6.83 -26.92 17.56
N SER A 154 7.87 -26.07 17.65
CA SER A 154 7.69 -24.61 17.66
C SER A 154 7.67 -24.08 16.23
N VAL A 155 6.47 -23.81 15.73
CA VAL A 155 6.27 -22.98 14.54
C VAL A 155 6.79 -21.58 14.89
N GLN A 156 8.08 -21.34 14.65
CA GLN A 156 8.71 -20.06 14.95
C GLN A 156 8.20 -19.03 13.94
N ALA A 157 7.40 -18.09 14.42
CA ALA A 157 7.08 -16.90 13.65
C ALA A 157 8.34 -16.07 13.44
N MET A 158 8.40 -15.37 12.31
CA MET A 158 9.42 -14.37 12.06
C MET A 158 9.53 -13.43 13.27
N THR A 159 10.73 -13.10 13.70
CA THR A 159 10.95 -12.13 14.76
C THR A 159 10.65 -10.72 14.26
N LYS A 160 10.29 -9.81 15.17
CA LYS A 160 10.17 -8.38 14.83
C LYS A 160 11.41 -7.82 14.13
N SER A 161 12.61 -8.26 14.51
CA SER A 161 13.86 -7.82 13.89
C SER A 161 13.99 -8.28 12.44
N GLU A 162 13.59 -9.51 12.13
CA GLU A 162 13.57 -10.02 10.75
C GLU A 162 12.52 -9.28 9.90
N LEU A 163 11.34 -8.98 10.45
CA LEU A 163 10.32 -8.18 9.80
C LEU A 163 10.86 -6.79 9.44
N LEU A 164 11.54 -6.13 10.37
CA LEU A 164 12.15 -4.81 10.17
C LEU A 164 13.35 -4.86 9.21
N THR A 165 14.03 -6.00 9.09
CA THR A 165 15.13 -6.18 8.13
C THR A 165 14.59 -6.32 6.70
N LEU A 166 13.48 -7.04 6.50
CA LEU A 166 12.73 -7.06 5.24
C LEU A 166 12.20 -5.66 4.87
N ALA A 167 11.77 -4.90 5.88
CA ALA A 167 11.29 -3.54 5.72
C ALA A 167 12.35 -2.54 5.21
N ALA A 168 13.63 -2.77 5.55
CA ALA A 168 14.74 -1.86 5.27
C ALA A 168 15.07 -1.65 3.78
N GLN A 169 14.52 -2.46 2.87
CA GLN A 169 14.72 -2.28 1.43
C GLN A 169 13.93 -1.09 0.85
N ASN A 170 12.87 -0.63 1.54
CA ASN A 170 12.01 0.47 1.08
C ASN A 170 12.12 1.68 2.02
N VAL A 171 12.55 2.82 1.48
CA VAL A 171 12.82 4.04 2.26
C VAL A 171 11.54 4.86 2.55
N LEU A 172 10.42 4.57 1.86
CA LEU A 172 9.17 5.36 1.86
C LEU A 172 7.91 4.48 2.07
N SER A 173 6.84 5.09 2.59
CA SER A 173 5.50 4.47 2.67
C SER A 173 4.67 4.87 1.45
N GLY A 174 3.89 3.94 0.90
CA GLY A 174 3.15 4.13 -0.35
C GLY A 174 2.91 2.82 -1.08
N PHE A 175 2.56 2.88 -2.35
CA PHE A 175 2.29 1.74 -3.21
C PHE A 175 3.58 1.27 -3.88
N ALA A 176 4.01 0.05 -3.60
CA ALA A 176 5.12 -0.60 -4.30
C ALA A 176 4.68 -1.14 -5.67
N GLU A 177 3.42 -1.58 -5.75
CA GLU A 177 2.74 -1.98 -6.99
C GLU A 177 1.32 -1.41 -6.95
N TRP A 178 0.86 -0.87 -8.08
CA TRP A 178 -0.47 -0.29 -8.20
C TRP A 178 -1.57 -1.34 -8.37
N GLY A 179 -1.20 -2.54 -8.84
CA GLY A 179 -2.15 -3.55 -9.33
C GLY A 179 -2.47 -3.37 -10.81
N LYS A 180 -3.11 -4.38 -11.41
CA LYS A 180 -3.67 -4.27 -12.76
C LYS A 180 -5.06 -3.64 -12.72
N SER A 181 -5.50 -3.05 -13.83
CA SER A 181 -6.84 -2.49 -14.01
C SER A 181 -7.65 -3.31 -15.02
N GLN A 182 -8.91 -2.95 -15.22
CA GLN A 182 -9.72 -3.40 -16.34
C GLN A 182 -10.07 -2.18 -17.20
N GLN A 183 -9.98 -2.31 -18.53
CA GLN A 183 -10.30 -1.21 -19.45
C GLN A 183 -11.02 -1.71 -20.69
N HIS A 184 -12.30 -1.38 -20.81
CA HIS A 184 -13.15 -1.55 -22.00
C HIS A 184 -14.45 -0.77 -21.75
N ASN A 185 -15.19 -0.30 -22.76
CA ASN A 185 -16.48 0.36 -22.52
C ASN A 185 -17.50 -0.62 -21.88
N PRO A 186 -18.13 -0.35 -20.71
CA PRO A 186 -18.32 0.93 -20.00
C PRO A 186 -17.48 1.09 -18.71
N ILE A 187 -16.22 0.69 -18.75
CA ILE A 187 -15.25 0.75 -17.66
C ILE A 187 -14.12 1.68 -18.08
N ALA A 188 -13.80 2.65 -17.22
CA ALA A 188 -12.68 3.54 -17.43
C ALA A 188 -11.63 3.39 -16.33
N SER A 189 -10.38 3.35 -16.75
CA SER A 189 -9.25 3.50 -15.83
C SER A 189 -9.25 4.92 -15.26
N VAL A 190 -9.08 5.04 -13.95
CA VAL A 190 -8.75 6.33 -13.31
C VAL A 190 -7.26 6.58 -13.47
N ASN A 191 -6.48 5.58 -13.08
CA ASN A 191 -5.03 5.51 -13.17
C ASN A 191 -4.61 4.05 -13.13
N GLU A 192 -3.31 3.78 -13.18
CA GLU A 192 -2.81 2.42 -13.09
C GLU A 192 -3.36 1.67 -11.86
N GLY A 193 -3.92 0.48 -12.09
CA GLY A 193 -4.46 -0.38 -11.05
C GLY A 193 -5.78 0.07 -10.41
N MET A 194 -6.32 1.25 -10.75
CA MET A 194 -7.59 1.78 -10.22
C MET A 194 -8.55 2.16 -11.35
N TRP A 195 -9.80 1.73 -11.24
CA TRP A 195 -10.77 1.86 -12.31
C TRP A 195 -12.20 2.00 -11.76
N ALA A 196 -13.05 2.62 -12.55
CA ALA A 196 -14.44 2.86 -12.22
C ALA A 196 -15.35 2.22 -13.29
N ALA A 197 -16.44 1.63 -12.83
CA ALA A 197 -17.46 1.06 -13.70
C ALA A 197 -18.73 1.90 -13.55
N TYR A 198 -19.12 2.62 -14.60
CA TYR A 198 -20.27 3.53 -14.56
C TYR A 198 -21.61 2.81 -14.39
N THR A 199 -21.62 1.48 -14.47
CA THR A 199 -22.78 0.61 -14.24
C THR A 199 -22.85 0.04 -12.81
N SER A 200 -21.83 0.25 -11.98
CA SER A 200 -21.77 -0.24 -10.60
C SER A 200 -21.99 0.92 -9.62
N PRO A 201 -23.12 0.94 -8.89
CA PRO A 201 -23.46 2.07 -8.04
C PRO A 201 -22.52 2.20 -6.84
N ASN A 202 -22.03 3.40 -6.60
CA ASN A 202 -21.22 3.84 -5.47
C ASN A 202 -19.93 3.04 -5.29
N THR A 203 -19.27 2.61 -6.39
CA THR A 203 -18.04 1.82 -6.29
C THR A 203 -16.88 2.38 -7.10
N ILE A 204 -15.67 2.26 -6.56
CA ILE A 204 -14.42 2.22 -7.34
C ILE A 204 -13.76 0.86 -7.12
N ARG A 205 -12.89 0.46 -8.05
CA ARG A 205 -12.21 -0.83 -7.98
C ARG A 205 -10.71 -0.70 -8.11
N MET A 206 -9.99 -1.60 -7.45
CA MET A 206 -8.53 -1.75 -7.58
C MET A 206 -8.15 -3.20 -7.86
N GLY A 207 -7.10 -3.40 -8.65
CA GLY A 207 -6.64 -4.74 -9.01
C GLY A 207 -7.52 -5.47 -10.03
N ARG A 208 -6.89 -6.41 -10.75
CA ARG A 208 -7.53 -7.28 -11.74
C ARG A 208 -6.66 -8.51 -12.02
N SER A 209 -7.18 -9.71 -11.75
CA SER A 209 -6.47 -10.98 -11.97
C SER A 209 -7.24 -11.90 -12.92
N PHE A 210 -7.56 -11.40 -14.11
CA PHE A 210 -8.27 -12.16 -15.15
C PHE A 210 -7.68 -11.85 -16.53
N GLU A 211 -8.15 -12.52 -17.58
CA GLU A 211 -7.60 -12.43 -18.94
C GLU A 211 -7.67 -11.02 -19.54
N ASP A 212 -8.62 -10.20 -19.10
CA ASP A 212 -8.84 -8.81 -19.55
C ASP A 212 -8.10 -7.76 -18.70
N LYS A 213 -7.12 -8.19 -17.89
CA LYS A 213 -6.30 -7.29 -17.07
C LYS A 213 -5.42 -6.40 -17.95
N SER A 214 -5.35 -5.13 -17.61
CA SER A 214 -4.54 -4.10 -18.28
C SER A 214 -3.63 -3.36 -17.28
N GLY A 215 -2.60 -2.67 -17.78
CA GLY A 215 -1.64 -1.93 -16.96
C GLY A 215 -0.24 -2.55 -16.94
N VAL A 216 0.76 -1.82 -16.44
CA VAL A 216 2.17 -2.21 -16.47
C VAL A 216 2.68 -2.79 -15.14
N SER A 217 1.92 -2.65 -14.05
CA SER A 217 2.23 -3.15 -12.70
C SER A 217 2.52 -4.64 -12.73
N ILE A 218 3.52 -5.08 -11.98
CA ILE A 218 3.96 -6.48 -11.99
C ILE A 218 2.94 -7.38 -11.27
N SER A 219 2.25 -6.83 -10.28
CA SER A 219 1.22 -7.52 -9.50
C SER A 219 -0.18 -7.28 -10.06
N ASP A 220 -1.04 -8.29 -9.98
CA ASP A 220 -2.46 -8.16 -10.34
C ASP A 220 -3.25 -7.30 -9.34
N TYR A 221 -2.74 -7.15 -8.12
CA TYR A 221 -3.37 -6.38 -7.04
C TYR A 221 -2.36 -5.44 -6.37
N PRO A 222 -2.81 -4.37 -5.69
CA PRO A 222 -1.92 -3.39 -5.08
C PRO A 222 -1.06 -3.99 -3.95
N ILE A 223 0.20 -3.59 -3.89
CA ILE A 223 1.12 -3.90 -2.79
C ILE A 223 1.53 -2.59 -2.14
N VAL A 224 1.34 -2.48 -0.83
CA VAL A 224 1.48 -1.23 -0.08
C VAL A 224 2.53 -1.39 1.02
N MET A 225 3.43 -0.42 1.14
CA MET A 225 4.40 -0.30 2.22
C MET A 225 3.88 0.70 3.26
N ALA A 226 3.69 0.25 4.49
CA ALA A 226 3.26 1.06 5.62
C ALA A 226 4.26 0.92 6.76
N ASN A 227 4.98 2.00 7.08
CA ASN A 227 6.03 1.96 8.11
C ASN A 227 7.06 0.83 7.90
N GLY A 228 7.38 0.55 6.63
CA GLY A 228 8.27 -0.56 6.26
C GLY A 228 7.60 -1.95 6.22
N VAL A 229 6.37 -2.11 6.73
CA VAL A 229 5.62 -3.35 6.61
C VAL A 229 4.90 -3.39 5.26
N GLU A 230 5.15 -4.44 4.49
CA GLU A 230 4.43 -4.70 3.24
C GLU A 230 3.05 -5.31 3.51
N HIS A 231 2.02 -4.80 2.84
CA HIS A 231 0.66 -5.32 2.83
C HIS A 231 0.23 -5.66 1.41
N HIS A 232 -0.26 -6.89 1.23
CA HIS A 232 -0.89 -7.32 -0.02
C HIS A 232 -2.37 -6.98 0.04
N ILE A 233 -2.77 -5.89 -0.63
CA ILE A 233 -4.16 -5.46 -0.67
C ILE A 233 -4.87 -6.36 -1.68
N ASN A 234 -5.69 -7.30 -1.20
CA ASN A 234 -6.36 -8.26 -2.08
C ASN A 234 -7.61 -8.84 -1.40
N LEU A 235 -8.62 -9.17 -2.20
CA LEU A 235 -9.87 -9.79 -1.77
C LEU A 235 -10.56 -9.03 -0.63
N VAL A 236 -10.65 -7.71 -0.77
CA VAL A 236 -11.33 -6.84 0.18
C VAL A 236 -12.83 -6.82 -0.11
N GLY A 237 -13.63 -7.11 0.91
CA GLY A 237 -15.09 -6.96 0.92
C GLY A 237 -15.88 -8.21 0.53
N GLN A 238 -17.18 -8.21 0.84
CA GLN A 238 -18.10 -9.34 0.61
C GLN A 238 -18.42 -9.61 -0.88
N GLY A 239 -18.10 -8.65 -1.77
CA GLY A 239 -18.37 -8.72 -3.21
C GLY A 239 -17.14 -8.87 -4.10
N CYS A 240 -15.95 -9.18 -3.53
CA CYS A 240 -14.79 -9.49 -4.36
C CYS A 240 -15.07 -10.80 -5.11
N ASP A 241 -15.11 -10.74 -6.44
CA ASP A 241 -15.34 -11.94 -7.22
C ASP A 241 -14.08 -12.82 -7.15
N PRO A 242 -14.19 -14.06 -6.65
CA PRO A 242 -13.05 -14.93 -6.40
C PRO A 242 -12.28 -15.33 -7.66
N ILE A 243 -12.89 -15.19 -8.84
CA ILE A 243 -12.30 -15.44 -10.17
C ILE A 243 -11.45 -14.23 -10.59
N TYR A 244 -11.91 -13.03 -10.23
CA TYR A 244 -11.41 -11.77 -10.74
C TYR A 244 -10.41 -11.07 -9.81
N ASN A 245 -10.43 -11.45 -8.53
CA ASN A 245 -9.60 -10.90 -7.43
C ASN A 245 -9.55 -9.36 -7.42
N ASN A 246 -10.65 -8.69 -7.80
CA ASN A 246 -10.73 -7.24 -7.72
C ASN A 246 -11.16 -6.80 -6.31
N ILE A 247 -10.62 -5.66 -5.89
CA ILE A 247 -10.99 -4.96 -4.67
C ILE A 247 -12.15 -4.04 -5.02
N VAL A 248 -13.26 -4.16 -4.32
CA VAL A 248 -14.42 -3.27 -4.49
C VAL A 248 -14.47 -2.34 -3.27
N ILE A 249 -14.28 -1.05 -3.51
CA ILE A 249 -14.43 -0.02 -2.48
C ILE A 249 -15.80 0.62 -2.69
N ASN A 250 -16.73 0.30 -1.79
CA ASN A 250 -18.04 0.93 -1.76
C ASN A 250 -17.93 2.31 -1.11
N PHE A 251 -18.76 3.24 -1.56
CA PHE A 251 -18.90 4.60 -1.03
C PHE A 251 -20.28 4.80 -0.42
N PRO A 252 -20.42 5.76 0.53
CA PRO A 252 -21.72 6.07 1.09
C PRO A 252 -22.69 6.55 0.00
N PRO A 253 -24.01 6.37 0.20
CA PRO A 253 -25.03 6.90 -0.71
C PRO A 253 -24.80 8.39 -1.00
N ALA A 254 -25.00 8.79 -2.25
CA ALA A 254 -24.88 10.19 -2.66
C ALA A 254 -25.77 11.11 -1.79
N PRO A 255 -25.36 12.37 -1.53
CA PRO A 255 -26.17 13.30 -0.78
C PRO A 255 -27.60 13.44 -1.32
N ASP A 256 -28.58 13.50 -0.43
CA ASP A 256 -30.00 13.65 -0.75
C ASP A 256 -30.61 14.90 -0.09
N GLY A 257 -29.78 15.80 0.42
CA GLY A 257 -30.22 17.02 1.09
C GLY A 257 -30.67 16.82 2.55
N LEU A 258 -30.54 15.61 3.11
CA LEU A 258 -30.93 15.32 4.49
C LEU A 258 -29.74 15.16 5.44
N ASP A 259 -28.53 14.95 4.95
CA ASP A 259 -27.33 14.99 5.79
C ASP A 259 -27.06 16.41 6.27
N LYS A 260 -26.81 16.58 7.57
CA LYS A 260 -26.49 17.88 8.16
C LYS A 260 -25.06 18.29 7.83
N SER A 261 -24.86 19.53 7.44
CA SER A 261 -23.55 20.08 7.09
C SER A 261 -22.59 20.18 8.28
N ASP A 262 -23.09 20.11 9.52
CA ASP A 262 -22.29 20.10 10.75
C ASP A 262 -21.79 18.69 11.16
N GLY A 263 -22.24 17.64 10.47
CA GLY A 263 -21.89 16.26 10.74
C GLY A 263 -22.54 15.65 11.99
N THR A 264 -23.57 16.28 12.56
CA THR A 264 -24.32 15.77 13.73
C THR A 264 -25.39 14.73 13.36
N GLY A 265 -25.31 14.17 12.15
CA GLY A 265 -26.23 13.16 11.63
C GLY A 265 -27.13 13.70 10.52
N ARG A 266 -28.39 13.25 10.50
CA ARG A 266 -29.34 13.50 9.42
C ARG A 266 -30.63 14.15 9.93
N PHE A 267 -31.28 14.93 9.09
CA PHE A 267 -32.66 15.38 9.28
C PHE A 267 -33.63 14.22 9.09
N VAL A 268 -34.80 14.29 9.74
CA VAL A 268 -35.84 13.25 9.62
C VAL A 268 -36.52 13.28 8.25
N ASP A 269 -36.69 14.46 7.68
CA ASP A 269 -37.31 14.71 6.38
C ASP A 269 -36.86 16.08 5.81
N LEU A 270 -37.34 16.38 4.59
CA LEU A 270 -37.06 17.64 3.91
C LEU A 270 -37.64 18.85 4.66
N ALA A 271 -38.79 18.71 5.33
CA ALA A 271 -39.40 19.81 6.08
C ALA A 271 -38.51 20.26 7.24
N ALA A 272 -37.92 19.32 7.98
CA ALA A 272 -36.96 19.61 9.04
C ALA A 272 -35.69 20.26 8.48
N ALA A 273 -35.22 19.83 7.30
CA ALA A 273 -34.09 20.46 6.62
C ALA A 273 -34.39 21.91 6.20
N ILE A 274 -35.60 22.18 5.70
CA ILE A 274 -36.07 23.53 5.34
C ILE A 274 -36.16 24.42 6.59
N VAL A 275 -36.65 23.90 7.72
CA VAL A 275 -36.71 24.66 8.98
C VAL A 275 -35.31 25.06 9.44
N ALA A 276 -34.31 24.19 9.27
CA ALA A 276 -32.94 24.46 9.71
C ALA A 276 -32.15 25.36 8.74
N GLY A 277 -32.29 25.14 7.43
CA GLY A 277 -31.48 25.78 6.39
C GLY A 277 -32.21 26.76 5.47
N GLY A 278 -33.51 26.98 5.69
CA GLY A 278 -34.39 27.72 4.78
C GLY A 278 -34.59 27.01 3.45
N THR A 279 -35.17 27.73 2.48
CA THR A 279 -35.41 27.24 1.11
C THR A 279 -34.13 27.04 0.30
N SER A 280 -32.99 27.56 0.78
CA SER A 280 -31.65 27.32 0.21
C SER A 280 -31.00 26.04 0.73
N LEU A 281 -31.59 25.36 1.72
CA LEU A 281 -31.03 24.18 2.40
C LEU A 281 -29.57 24.38 2.88
N SER A 282 -29.26 25.57 3.43
CA SER A 282 -27.89 25.93 3.84
C SER A 282 -27.30 25.06 4.96
N ALA A 283 -28.16 24.38 5.73
CA ALA A 283 -27.79 23.44 6.78
C ALA A 283 -27.64 21.98 6.27
N SER A 284 -27.86 21.74 4.97
CA SER A 284 -27.79 20.42 4.36
C SER A 284 -26.55 20.25 3.48
N ILE A 285 -26.12 19.00 3.32
CA ILE A 285 -25.07 18.64 2.37
C ILE A 285 -25.68 18.41 0.99
N LEU A 286 -25.32 19.28 0.04
CA LEU A 286 -25.81 19.25 -1.35
C LEU A 286 -24.74 18.83 -2.37
N SER A 287 -23.47 18.91 -1.99
CA SER A 287 -22.30 18.38 -2.70
C SER A 287 -21.35 17.89 -1.64
N ARG A 288 -20.65 16.77 -1.89
CA ARG A 288 -19.58 16.33 -0.99
C ARG A 288 -18.51 15.57 -1.75
N LYS A 289 -17.32 15.54 -1.15
CA LYS A 289 -16.20 14.71 -1.61
C LYS A 289 -15.91 13.67 -0.52
N ASP A 290 -15.83 12.40 -0.88
CA ASP A 290 -15.62 11.28 0.05
C ASP A 290 -14.15 10.86 0.06
N PHE A 291 -13.59 10.52 1.22
CA PHE A 291 -12.17 10.20 1.38
C PHE A 291 -11.94 8.72 1.64
N ALA A 292 -11.22 8.04 0.74
CA ALA A 292 -10.84 6.64 0.86
C ALA A 292 -9.36 6.50 1.22
N PHE A 293 -9.05 5.60 2.16
CA PHE A 293 -7.69 5.33 2.63
C PHE A 293 -7.51 3.90 3.16
N ILE A 294 -6.26 3.47 3.32
CA ILE A 294 -5.87 2.23 3.99
C ILE A 294 -5.45 2.58 5.42
N GLU A 295 -5.99 1.84 6.39
CA GLU A 295 -5.63 1.92 7.80
C GLU A 295 -4.89 0.64 8.22
N PRO A 296 -3.56 0.60 8.15
CA PRO A 296 -2.77 -0.48 8.71
C PRO A 296 -2.52 -0.26 10.21
N PHE A 297 -2.59 -1.33 10.98
CA PHE A 297 -2.37 -1.32 12.43
C PHE A 297 -1.90 -2.69 12.92
N HIS A 298 -1.17 -2.73 14.02
CA HIS A 298 -0.68 -3.99 14.58
C HIS A 298 -1.57 -4.42 15.74
N GLU A 299 -1.79 -5.71 15.88
CA GLU A 299 -2.59 -6.25 16.98
C GLU A 299 -2.10 -7.62 17.43
N LYS A 300 -2.06 -7.84 18.74
CA LYS A 300 -1.77 -9.15 19.31
C LYS A 300 -2.87 -10.11 18.89
N ILE A 301 -2.49 -11.32 18.49
CA ILE A 301 -3.47 -12.37 18.15
C ILE A 301 -4.28 -12.74 19.40
N SER A 302 -3.66 -12.72 20.58
CA SER A 302 -4.28 -13.00 21.88
C SER A 302 -5.40 -12.02 22.26
N ASP A 303 -5.42 -10.78 21.74
CA ASP A 303 -6.45 -9.77 22.09
C ASP A 303 -7.85 -10.15 21.59
N LYS A 304 -7.96 -10.81 20.43
CA LYS A 304 -9.25 -11.22 19.81
C LYS A 304 -9.32 -12.71 19.47
N ASP A 305 -8.24 -13.45 19.67
CA ASP A 305 -8.09 -14.86 19.32
C ASP A 305 -8.51 -15.16 17.86
N ILE A 306 -8.16 -14.27 16.93
CA ILE A 306 -8.53 -14.39 15.52
C ILE A 306 -7.38 -13.98 14.61
N VAL A 307 -7.22 -14.70 13.49
CA VAL A 307 -6.27 -14.37 12.43
C VAL A 307 -6.97 -14.20 11.09
N TYR A 308 -6.42 -13.29 10.30
CA TYR A 308 -6.92 -12.94 8.98
C TYR A 308 -5.88 -13.25 7.91
N PRO A 309 -6.25 -13.91 6.80
CA PRO A 309 -5.36 -14.03 5.66
C PRO A 309 -4.87 -12.67 5.17
N LEU A 310 -3.58 -12.57 4.83
CA LEU A 310 -2.90 -11.35 4.39
C LEU A 310 -2.92 -10.19 5.42
N GLY A 311 -3.38 -10.42 6.65
CA GLY A 311 -3.70 -9.35 7.59
C GLY A 311 -4.96 -8.54 7.20
N ASN A 312 -5.73 -8.99 6.20
CA ASN A 312 -6.90 -8.30 5.70
C ASN A 312 -8.13 -8.57 6.59
N VAL A 313 -8.52 -7.63 7.44
CA VAL A 313 -9.71 -7.81 8.30
C VAL A 313 -11.01 -7.83 7.50
N GLN A 314 -10.97 -7.47 6.22
CA GLN A 314 -12.07 -7.44 5.27
C GLN A 314 -11.96 -8.58 4.24
N TYR A 315 -11.22 -9.66 4.55
CA TYR A 315 -10.98 -10.75 3.61
C TYR A 315 -12.29 -11.40 3.12
N GLY A 316 -12.52 -11.41 1.81
CA GLY A 316 -13.81 -11.76 1.23
C GLY A 316 -14.06 -13.25 0.97
N LYS A 317 -13.05 -14.13 1.06
CA LYS A 317 -13.22 -15.57 0.82
C LYS A 317 -13.44 -16.35 2.12
N SER A 318 -14.26 -17.39 2.07
CA SER A 318 -14.55 -18.29 3.17
C SER A 318 -13.51 -19.41 3.37
N THR A 319 -12.44 -19.44 2.57
CA THR A 319 -11.38 -20.43 2.67
C THR A 319 -10.02 -19.81 2.36
N TRP A 320 -8.97 -20.26 3.03
CA TRP A 320 -7.58 -19.90 2.72
C TRP A 320 -6.66 -21.11 2.86
N LYS A 321 -5.98 -21.50 1.78
CA LYS A 321 -5.12 -22.70 1.70
C LYS A 321 -5.78 -23.97 2.29
N GLY A 322 -7.07 -24.16 2.02
CA GLY A 322 -7.84 -25.31 2.54
C GLY A 322 -8.35 -25.16 3.97
N VAL A 323 -7.96 -24.10 4.70
CA VAL A 323 -8.53 -23.77 6.02
C VAL A 323 -9.85 -23.03 5.82
N ALA A 324 -10.93 -23.54 6.44
CA ALA A 324 -12.22 -22.88 6.44
C ALA A 324 -12.19 -21.62 7.33
N LEU A 325 -12.77 -20.53 6.84
CA LEU A 325 -12.86 -19.24 7.51
C LEU A 325 -14.32 -18.91 7.78
N SER A 326 -14.56 -18.10 8.81
CA SER A 326 -15.88 -17.69 9.25
C SER A 326 -15.99 -16.17 9.22
N ASN A 327 -17.06 -15.66 8.59
CA ASN A 327 -17.43 -14.25 8.74
C ASN A 327 -18.16 -14.01 10.05
N THR A 328 -18.87 -15.00 10.61
CA THR A 328 -19.67 -14.85 11.84
C THR A 328 -18.84 -14.50 13.08
N ARG A 329 -17.52 -14.74 13.03
CA ARG A 329 -16.56 -14.41 14.11
C ARG A 329 -15.96 -13.01 14.00
N VAL A 330 -16.07 -12.38 12.83
CA VAL A 330 -15.59 -11.02 12.61
C VAL A 330 -16.75 -10.07 12.90
N ASP A 331 -16.54 -9.10 13.79
CA ASP A 331 -17.54 -8.07 14.04
C ASP A 331 -17.75 -7.23 12.77
N GLN A 332 -19.01 -6.92 12.45
CA GLN A 332 -19.35 -6.17 11.24
C GLN A 332 -18.68 -4.81 11.23
N ARG A 333 -18.67 -4.07 12.36
CA ARG A 333 -18.06 -2.73 12.47
C ARG A 333 -16.54 -2.77 12.38
N TYR A 334 -15.93 -3.89 12.75
CA TYR A 334 -14.48 -4.05 12.70
C TYR A 334 -13.94 -4.14 11.27
N SER A 335 -14.75 -4.66 10.34
CA SER A 335 -14.45 -4.81 8.92
C SER A 335 -15.25 -3.86 8.00
N ALA A 336 -16.10 -2.99 8.54
CA ALA A 336 -16.86 -2.04 7.75
C ALA A 336 -15.93 -1.05 7.02
N LEU A 337 -16.30 -0.62 5.82
CA LEU A 337 -15.60 0.45 5.10
C LEU A 337 -15.82 1.81 5.78
N GLY A 338 -16.90 2.02 6.52
CA GLY A 338 -17.17 3.24 7.26
C GLY A 338 -18.42 3.09 8.10
N GLU A 339 -18.81 4.11 8.85
CA GLU A 339 -19.97 4.00 9.76
C GLU A 339 -21.31 3.78 9.03
N TRP A 340 -21.37 4.15 7.74
CA TRP A 340 -22.50 3.96 6.84
C TRP A 340 -22.60 2.54 6.27
N ASP A 341 -21.51 1.76 6.33
CA ASP A 341 -21.45 0.42 5.76
C ASP A 341 -21.95 -0.61 6.77
N ALA A 342 -23.12 -1.20 6.47
CA ALA A 342 -23.74 -2.25 7.28
C ALA A 342 -23.54 -3.66 6.71
N VAL A 343 -22.87 -3.79 5.57
CA VAL A 343 -22.84 -5.04 4.78
C VAL A 343 -21.46 -5.68 4.82
N THR A 344 -20.38 -4.90 4.66
CA THR A 344 -19.04 -5.48 4.53
C THR A 344 -18.63 -6.25 5.78
N ARG A 345 -18.39 -7.55 5.59
CA ARG A 345 -17.94 -8.44 6.65
C ARG A 345 -16.81 -9.34 6.16
N GLY A 346 -15.65 -9.22 6.80
CA GLY A 346 -14.49 -10.06 6.49
C GLY A 346 -14.62 -11.48 7.05
N HIS A 347 -13.75 -12.37 6.59
CA HIS A 347 -13.61 -13.74 7.07
C HIS A 347 -12.28 -13.90 7.80
N GLY A 348 -12.33 -14.56 8.96
CA GLY A 348 -11.16 -14.93 9.75
C GLY A 348 -11.35 -16.30 10.38
N VAL A 349 -10.35 -16.75 11.13
CA VAL A 349 -10.43 -18.01 11.87
C VAL A 349 -9.86 -17.85 13.28
N THR A 350 -10.50 -18.52 14.23
CA THR A 350 -10.10 -18.45 15.64
C THR A 350 -8.78 -19.17 15.85
N TRP A 351 -7.76 -18.47 16.35
CA TRP A 351 -6.39 -18.97 16.42
C TRP A 351 -6.27 -20.21 17.31
N SER A 352 -6.92 -20.18 18.47
CA SER A 352 -6.96 -21.31 19.42
C SER A 352 -7.62 -22.58 18.86
N THR A 353 -8.46 -22.47 17.83
CA THR A 353 -9.16 -23.62 17.22
C THR A 353 -8.38 -24.31 16.10
N LEU A 354 -7.29 -23.70 15.63
CA LEU A 354 -6.46 -24.25 14.56
C LEU A 354 -5.57 -25.39 15.06
N THR A 355 -5.37 -26.41 14.21
CA THR A 355 -4.33 -27.41 14.44
C THR A 355 -2.94 -26.80 14.27
N ASP A 356 -1.90 -27.46 14.76
CA ASP A 356 -0.54 -26.93 14.67
C ASP A 356 -0.05 -26.85 13.21
N GLU A 357 -0.49 -27.77 12.34
CA GLU A 357 -0.25 -27.70 10.90
C GLU A 357 -0.92 -26.47 10.27
N GLN A 358 -2.14 -26.14 10.69
CA GLN A 358 -2.85 -24.96 10.19
C GLN A 358 -2.22 -23.66 10.69
N LYS A 359 -1.80 -23.61 11.97
CA LYS A 359 -1.02 -22.48 12.51
C LYS A 359 0.28 -22.29 11.73
N ALA A 360 0.96 -23.37 11.37
CA ALA A 360 2.15 -23.34 10.53
C ALA A 360 1.88 -22.71 9.16
N LEU A 361 0.76 -23.06 8.50
CA LEU A 361 0.38 -22.43 7.23
C LEU A 361 0.28 -20.91 7.35
N PHE A 362 -0.36 -20.40 8.41
CA PHE A 362 -0.52 -18.96 8.63
C PHE A 362 0.80 -18.25 8.92
N VAL A 363 1.64 -18.83 9.78
CA VAL A 363 2.89 -18.20 10.25
C VAL A 363 3.99 -18.26 9.19
N GLN A 364 4.10 -19.36 8.45
CA GLN A 364 5.14 -19.54 7.41
C GLN A 364 4.88 -18.70 6.16
N ASP A 365 3.62 -18.33 5.89
CA ASP A 365 3.32 -17.39 4.80
C ASP A 365 3.55 -15.96 5.28
N HIS A 366 4.71 -15.40 4.94
CA HIS A 366 5.10 -14.04 5.31
C HIS A 366 4.09 -12.97 4.83
N LYS A 367 3.21 -13.27 3.86
CA LYS A 367 2.16 -12.34 3.42
C LYS A 367 1.08 -12.11 4.48
N ASN A 368 0.92 -13.02 5.44
CA ASN A 368 0.00 -12.86 6.57
C ASN A 368 0.55 -11.91 7.65
N LYS A 369 1.84 -11.56 7.58
CA LYS A 369 2.55 -10.60 8.42
C LYS A 369 2.33 -10.86 9.92
N ILE A 370 2.48 -12.14 10.30
CA ILE A 370 2.50 -12.59 11.70
C ILE A 370 3.95 -12.67 12.16
N TYR A 371 4.25 -12.05 13.29
CA TYR A 371 5.59 -12.01 13.86
C TYR A 371 5.56 -12.16 15.38
N SER A 372 6.67 -12.57 15.97
CA SER A 372 6.87 -12.64 17.42
C SER A 372 7.51 -11.35 17.94
N ASP A 373 6.90 -10.74 18.97
CA ASP A 373 7.42 -9.61 19.74
C ASP A 373 7.46 -10.04 21.22
N ASP A 374 8.65 -10.30 21.75
CA ASP A 374 8.87 -10.78 23.12
C ASP A 374 8.05 -12.04 23.50
N GLY A 375 7.84 -12.95 22.54
CA GLY A 375 7.10 -14.21 22.74
C GLY A 375 5.59 -14.11 22.49
N GLU A 376 5.04 -12.91 22.31
CA GLU A 376 3.66 -12.69 21.90
C GLU A 376 3.55 -12.65 20.37
N LEU A 377 2.56 -13.35 19.81
CA LEU A 377 2.28 -13.29 18.38
C LEU A 377 1.46 -12.06 18.04
N VAL A 378 2.00 -11.22 17.15
CA VAL A 378 1.37 -10.01 16.64
C VAL A 378 1.11 -10.17 15.16
N GLN A 379 -0.04 -9.71 14.69
CA GLN A 379 -0.35 -9.62 13.28
C GLN A 379 -0.39 -8.15 12.85
N ALA A 380 0.34 -7.80 11.78
CA ALA A 380 0.15 -6.53 11.09
C ALA A 380 -1.10 -6.64 10.21
N ARG A 381 -2.16 -5.94 10.61
CA ARG A 381 -3.47 -5.95 9.97
C ARG A 381 -3.71 -4.69 9.16
N TYR A 382 -4.67 -4.73 8.26
CA TYR A 382 -5.14 -3.56 7.54
C TYR A 382 -6.64 -3.63 7.24
N ARG A 383 -7.22 -2.46 6.98
CA ARG A 383 -8.52 -2.29 6.32
C ARG A 383 -8.51 -1.10 5.37
N ILE A 384 -9.43 -1.10 4.43
CA ILE A 384 -9.82 0.09 3.68
C ILE A 384 -10.96 0.77 4.42
N ARG A 385 -10.90 2.10 4.50
CA ARG A 385 -11.99 2.93 5.03
C ARG A 385 -12.36 4.06 4.08
N VAL A 386 -13.61 4.48 4.14
CA VAL A 386 -14.23 5.54 3.35
C VAL A 386 -15.04 6.44 4.27
N VAL A 387 -14.59 7.68 4.40
CA VAL A 387 -15.20 8.71 5.25
C VAL A 387 -16.01 9.66 4.36
N ALA A 388 -17.30 9.81 4.68
CA ALA A 388 -18.15 10.78 4.01
C ALA A 388 -17.71 12.21 4.37
N GLY A 389 -17.52 13.07 3.36
CA GLY A 389 -17.22 14.48 3.60
C GLY A 389 -18.43 15.25 4.11
N LEU A 390 -18.19 16.40 4.74
CA LEU A 390 -19.25 17.36 5.12
C LEU A 390 -19.41 18.48 4.07
N GLY A 391 -19.02 18.18 2.83
CA GLY A 391 -18.90 19.08 1.68
C GLY A 391 -17.63 18.75 0.87
N ASP A 392 -17.09 19.71 0.12
CA ASP A 392 -16.01 19.46 -0.86
C ASP A 392 -14.60 19.85 -0.41
N ALA A 393 -14.46 20.46 0.78
CA ALA A 393 -13.26 21.20 1.19
C ALA A 393 -12.25 20.38 2.03
N TRP A 394 -11.87 19.18 1.60
CA TRP A 394 -10.83 18.40 2.28
C TRP A 394 -9.47 19.10 2.31
N GLN A 395 -8.77 18.96 3.44
CA GLN A 395 -7.45 19.53 3.67
C GLN A 395 -6.46 18.45 4.12
N SER A 396 -5.20 18.63 3.74
CA SER A 396 -4.10 17.82 4.24
C SER A 396 -4.20 16.32 3.97
N VAL A 397 -4.93 15.93 2.92
CA VAL A 397 -5.11 14.53 2.47
C VAL A 397 -3.97 14.01 1.60
N GLY A 398 -3.12 14.92 1.10
CA GLY A 398 -1.95 14.62 0.27
C GLY A 398 -0.63 14.72 1.02
N ILE A 399 0.42 14.15 0.45
CA ILE A 399 1.71 13.87 1.12
C ILE A 399 2.53 15.13 1.42
N GLU A 400 2.24 16.24 0.74
CA GLU A 400 2.87 17.54 0.97
C GLU A 400 2.41 18.22 2.27
N ALA A 401 1.36 17.70 2.91
CA ALA A 401 0.81 18.23 4.16
C ALA A 401 1.77 18.00 5.33
N THR A 402 2.84 18.78 5.36
CA THR A 402 3.70 18.90 6.52
C THR A 402 2.92 19.64 7.61
N ASN A 403 3.04 19.14 8.83
CA ASN A 403 2.59 19.75 10.07
C ASN A 403 1.07 19.82 10.35
N THR A 404 0.19 19.16 9.60
CA THR A 404 -1.27 19.23 9.81
C THR A 404 -1.96 17.86 9.86
N PRO A 405 -3.08 17.72 10.62
CA PRO A 405 -3.87 16.51 10.62
C PRO A 405 -4.71 16.37 9.34
N VAL A 406 -5.01 15.13 8.94
CA VAL A 406 -5.98 14.86 7.86
C VAL A 406 -7.35 15.31 8.33
N ARG A 407 -7.95 16.26 7.62
CA ARG A 407 -9.15 16.95 8.11
C ARG A 407 -10.03 17.49 7.01
N TYR A 408 -11.32 17.56 7.31
CA TYR A 408 -12.29 18.29 6.51
C TYR A 408 -12.31 19.78 6.89
N SER A 409 -12.21 20.08 8.18
CA SER A 409 -12.10 21.45 8.70
C SER A 409 -11.16 21.48 9.91
N PRO A 410 -10.76 22.65 10.43
CA PRO A 410 -9.96 22.72 11.66
C PRO A 410 -10.57 21.92 12.82
N SER A 411 -11.91 21.87 12.89
CA SER A 411 -12.64 21.13 13.90
C SER A 411 -12.93 19.68 13.52
N LYS A 412 -13.05 19.32 12.24
CA LYS A 412 -13.45 17.97 11.77
C LYS A 412 -12.28 17.17 11.22
N ARG A 413 -11.68 16.30 12.05
CA ARG A 413 -10.45 15.54 11.74
C ARG A 413 -10.73 14.04 11.64
N VAL A 414 -9.98 13.32 10.80
CA VAL A 414 -10.18 11.87 10.60
C VAL A 414 -9.73 11.08 11.81
N LYS A 415 -10.63 10.27 12.39
CA LYS A 415 -10.33 9.42 13.55
C LYS A 415 -9.72 8.07 13.16
N PRO A 416 -8.67 7.62 13.89
CA PRO A 416 -8.23 6.23 13.87
C PRO A 416 -9.26 5.33 14.57
N GLN A 417 -9.44 4.14 14.00
CA GLN A 417 -10.15 3.04 14.64
C GLN A 417 -9.14 2.03 15.19
N GLY A 418 -8.05 1.75 14.48
CA GLY A 418 -7.05 0.78 14.87
C GLY A 418 -7.61 -0.59 15.29
N LYS A 419 -7.14 -1.12 16.42
CA LYS A 419 -7.62 -2.37 17.02
C LYS A 419 -9.01 -2.30 17.65
N GLN A 420 -9.70 -1.15 17.63
CA GLN A 420 -11.04 -1.01 18.20
C GLN A 420 -12.10 -1.63 17.27
N VAL A 421 -13.15 -2.20 17.87
CA VAL A 421 -14.28 -2.80 17.11
C VAL A 421 -15.06 -1.75 16.34
N SER A 422 -15.25 -0.56 16.92
CA SER A 422 -15.98 0.56 16.30
C SER A 422 -15.38 1.90 16.70
N ILE A 423 -15.76 2.95 15.98
CA ILE A 423 -15.32 4.31 16.27
C ILE A 423 -16.34 4.98 17.17
N LEU A 424 -15.90 5.46 18.31
CA LEU A 424 -16.76 6.19 19.22
C LEU A 424 -17.02 7.60 18.66
N GLY A 425 -18.30 7.92 18.42
CA GLY A 425 -18.73 9.23 17.94
C GLY A 425 -18.43 9.51 16.46
N GLY A 426 -18.36 8.48 15.61
CA GLY A 426 -18.29 8.61 14.15
C GLY A 426 -16.89 8.89 13.57
N ASP A 427 -16.78 8.88 12.25
CA ASP A 427 -15.51 8.94 11.48
C ASP A 427 -14.70 10.24 11.66
N LEU A 428 -15.38 11.35 11.98
CA LEU A 428 -14.79 12.67 12.15
C LEU A 428 -14.90 13.13 13.62
N SER A 429 -13.81 13.62 14.20
CA SER A 429 -13.80 14.22 15.54
C SER A 429 -14.16 15.70 15.48
N ASP A 430 -14.88 16.24 16.47
CA ASP A 430 -14.93 17.67 16.75
C ASP A 430 -13.73 18.12 17.60
N TYR A 431 -13.20 19.31 17.30
CA TYR A 431 -12.15 19.93 18.10
C TYR A 431 -12.77 20.59 19.33
N GLY A 432 -12.71 19.91 20.48
CA GLY A 432 -13.23 20.44 21.72
C GLY A 432 -12.84 19.60 22.93
N TYR A 433 -12.23 20.24 23.92
CA TYR A 433 -11.97 19.69 25.26
C TYR A 433 -13.28 19.67 26.06
N LEU A 434 -14.21 18.78 25.74
CA LEU A 434 -15.39 18.61 26.59
C LEU A 434 -14.99 17.76 27.81
N ALA A 435 -14.98 18.41 28.98
CA ALA A 435 -14.66 17.78 30.24
C ALA A 435 -15.59 16.57 30.49
N GLY A 436 -15.04 15.36 30.49
CA GLY A 436 -15.75 14.12 30.81
C GLY A 436 -15.91 13.12 29.66
N GLU A 437 -15.61 13.48 28.41
CA GLU A 437 -15.64 12.53 27.28
C GLU A 437 -14.25 11.96 26.97
N ARG A 438 -14.19 10.65 26.66
CA ARG A 438 -12.94 9.97 26.27
C ARG A 438 -12.37 10.65 25.02
N HIS A 439 -11.13 11.13 25.09
CA HIS A 439 -10.53 11.85 23.97
C HIS A 439 -10.32 10.93 22.76
N TYR A 440 -10.74 11.41 21.59
CA TYR A 440 -10.59 10.70 20.33
C TYR A 440 -9.34 11.20 19.61
N GLY A 441 -8.48 10.28 19.20
CA GLY A 441 -7.28 10.57 18.45
C GLY A 441 -7.58 11.00 17.01
N TRP A 442 -6.55 11.43 16.29
CA TRP A 442 -6.64 11.75 14.85
C TRP A 442 -5.33 11.42 14.13
N PHE A 443 -5.40 11.31 12.81
CA PHE A 443 -4.22 11.07 11.99
C PHE A 443 -3.43 12.36 11.74
N VAL A 444 -2.13 12.34 12.04
CA VAL A 444 -1.21 13.47 11.83
C VAL A 444 -0.07 13.13 10.88
N GLY A 445 0.26 14.08 10.00
CA GLY A 445 1.39 13.97 9.07
C GLY A 445 2.73 14.31 9.72
N LYS A 446 3.80 14.21 8.93
CA LYS A 446 5.18 14.54 9.32
C LYS A 446 5.29 15.96 9.90
N GLY A 447 6.01 16.10 11.01
CA GLY A 447 6.39 17.39 11.61
C GLY A 447 5.27 18.15 12.35
N SER A 448 4.08 17.55 12.52
CA SER A 448 2.97 18.21 13.22
C SER A 448 3.38 18.70 14.61
N SER A 449 3.15 19.99 14.87
CA SER A 449 3.33 20.61 16.19
C SER A 449 2.36 20.05 17.24
N GLU A 450 1.36 19.28 16.81
CA GLU A 450 0.46 18.53 17.69
C GLU A 450 1.09 17.21 18.20
N ARG A 451 2.19 16.72 17.61
CA ARG A 451 3.02 15.63 18.17
C ARG A 451 3.84 16.17 19.36
N LYS A 452 3.19 16.43 20.48
CA LYS A 452 3.87 17.08 21.62
C LYS A 452 4.64 16.17 22.58
N TYR A 453 4.54 14.82 22.55
CA TYR A 453 5.05 14.04 23.71
C TYR A 453 5.67 12.65 23.52
N THR A 454 5.91 12.11 22.32
CA THR A 454 6.58 10.79 22.20
C THR A 454 8.03 10.93 21.74
N THR A 455 8.89 11.17 22.72
CA THR A 455 10.35 11.16 22.62
C THR A 455 10.83 9.72 22.42
N GLU A 456 10.84 9.18 21.19
CA GLU A 456 11.77 8.10 20.74
C GLU A 456 11.46 7.53 19.33
N LYS A 457 10.24 7.67 18.79
CA LYS A 457 9.93 7.18 17.41
C LYS A 457 10.35 8.17 16.31
N GLN A 458 11.64 8.51 16.26
CA GLN A 458 12.24 9.46 15.33
C GLN A 458 12.48 8.92 13.89
N GLY A 459 11.78 7.86 13.47
CA GLY A 459 11.78 7.39 12.08
C GLY A 459 10.57 7.91 11.31
N SER A 460 10.59 9.15 10.84
CA SER A 460 9.46 9.75 10.12
C SER A 460 9.50 9.42 8.61
N ILE A 461 8.62 8.53 8.15
CA ILE A 461 8.54 8.13 6.75
C ILE A 461 7.54 9.03 5.98
N LEU A 462 7.93 9.59 4.82
CA LEU A 462 7.03 10.36 3.95
C LEU A 462 5.92 9.45 3.39
N GLY A 463 4.72 9.99 3.21
CA GLY A 463 3.56 9.22 2.71
C GLY A 463 2.75 8.47 3.76
N LEU A 464 3.09 8.63 5.04
CA LEU A 464 2.45 7.95 6.16
C LEU A 464 1.91 8.96 7.18
N TYR A 465 0.63 8.83 7.52
CA TYR A 465 0.04 9.51 8.67
C TYR A 465 0.00 8.55 9.85
N SER A 466 0.23 9.04 11.06
CA SER A 466 0.20 8.20 12.27
C SER A 466 -0.94 8.63 13.17
N ALA A 467 -1.58 7.67 13.84
CA ALA A 467 -2.56 7.95 14.86
C ALA A 467 -1.89 8.70 16.03
N LEU A 468 -2.45 9.84 16.42
CA LEU A 468 -2.11 10.56 17.64
C LEU A 468 -3.23 10.34 18.65
N SER A 469 -2.91 9.91 19.87
CA SER A 469 -3.82 10.00 21.02
C SER A 469 -3.55 11.30 21.77
N THR A 470 -4.58 12.08 22.11
CA THR A 470 -4.40 13.34 22.87
C THR A 470 -4.54 13.13 24.37
N ASN A 471 -3.49 13.54 25.09
CA ASN A 471 -3.55 13.79 26.53
C ASN A 471 -4.12 15.18 26.79
N SER A 472 -5.17 15.28 27.59
CA SER A 472 -5.34 16.47 28.44
C SER A 472 -4.52 16.21 29.68
N ALA A 473 -3.40 16.93 29.82
CA ALA A 473 -2.67 16.99 31.07
C ALA A 473 -3.62 17.46 32.19
N GLY A 474 -3.85 16.63 33.21
CA GLY A 474 -4.46 17.10 34.47
C GLY A 474 -5.57 16.25 35.10
N THR A 475 -6.04 15.16 34.48
CA THR A 475 -6.93 14.22 35.18
C THR A 475 -6.20 12.91 35.46
N SER A 476 -6.43 12.38 36.66
CA SER A 476 -5.84 11.17 37.25
C SER A 476 -6.27 9.87 36.57
N LEU A 477 -6.23 9.84 35.24
CA LEU A 477 -6.38 8.64 34.40
C LEU A 477 -5.03 8.33 33.72
N GLY A 478 -4.00 8.09 34.53
CA GLY A 478 -2.66 7.71 34.09
C GLY A 478 -2.53 6.35 33.40
N ALA A 479 -3.65 5.70 33.03
CA ALA A 479 -3.69 4.33 32.49
C ALA A 479 -4.12 4.23 31.01
N LEU A 480 -4.47 5.35 30.34
CA LEU A 480 -4.69 5.38 28.89
C LEU A 480 -3.52 6.01 28.12
N ASN A 481 -2.40 6.21 28.83
CA ASN A 481 -1.10 6.50 28.25
C ASN A 481 -0.55 5.22 27.62
N GLY A 482 -0.86 5.00 26.35
CA GLY A 482 -0.24 3.93 25.61
C GLY A 482 -0.33 4.23 24.14
N ASP A 483 0.84 4.28 23.50
CA ASP A 483 0.99 4.00 22.08
C ASP A 483 0.04 2.82 21.69
N ASP A 484 -0.17 1.87 22.59
CA ASP A 484 -1.02 0.70 22.43
C ASP A 484 -2.54 0.87 22.16
N PHE A 485 -3.15 2.06 22.31
CA PHE A 485 -4.62 2.18 22.25
C PHE A 485 -5.21 1.84 20.87
N TYR A 486 -4.59 2.35 19.80
CA TYR A 486 -5.03 2.10 18.42
C TYR A 486 -4.30 0.93 17.77
N GLY A 487 -3.13 0.52 18.26
CA GLY A 487 -2.42 -0.63 17.73
C GLY A 487 -1.26 -1.00 18.64
N HIS A 488 -0.81 -2.24 18.59
CA HIS A 488 0.32 -2.75 19.37
C HIS A 488 1.56 -1.84 19.16
N ASN A 489 2.15 -1.38 20.25
CA ASN A 489 3.20 -0.36 20.32
C ASN A 489 2.88 0.95 19.60
N GLY A 490 1.62 1.30 19.34
CA GLY A 490 1.23 2.51 18.59
C GLY A 490 1.46 2.46 17.10
N GLU A 491 1.59 1.25 16.54
CA GLU A 491 1.56 1.03 15.11
C GLU A 491 0.10 1.10 14.63
N CYS A 492 -0.34 2.30 14.25
CA CYS A 492 -1.60 2.57 13.58
C CYS A 492 -1.42 3.76 12.65
N HIS A 493 -1.67 3.57 11.36
CA HIS A 493 -1.35 4.55 10.33
C HIS A 493 -2.49 4.75 9.34
N LEU A 494 -2.30 5.73 8.45
CA LEU A 494 -3.19 5.99 7.33
C LEU A 494 -2.36 6.23 6.07
N ILE A 495 -2.77 5.58 4.98
CA ILE A 495 -2.24 5.74 3.63
C ILE A 495 -3.39 6.15 2.70
N PRO A 496 -3.37 7.36 2.10
CA PRO A 496 -4.43 7.82 1.22
C PRO A 496 -4.62 6.93 -0.03
N ILE A 497 -5.87 6.75 -0.46
CA ILE A 497 -6.21 6.14 -1.75
C ILE A 497 -6.74 7.21 -2.70
N ALA A 498 -7.88 7.83 -2.37
CA ALA A 498 -8.52 8.77 -3.29
C ALA A 498 -9.49 9.72 -2.56
N LEU A 499 -9.75 10.86 -3.19
CA LEU A 499 -10.94 11.66 -2.95
C LEU A 499 -11.93 11.45 -4.09
N VAL A 500 -13.20 11.23 -3.79
CA VAL A 500 -14.24 11.00 -4.79
C VAL A 500 -15.29 12.09 -4.71
N GLN A 501 -15.41 12.88 -5.77
CA GLN A 501 -16.45 13.89 -5.90
C GLN A 501 -17.82 13.23 -6.10
N ARG A 502 -18.82 13.64 -5.32
CA ARG A 502 -20.18 13.10 -5.38
C ARG A 502 -21.14 14.11 -6.01
N ARG A 503 -22.08 13.60 -6.79
CA ARG A 503 -23.30 14.30 -7.22
C ARG A 503 -24.41 14.06 -6.19
N ASN A 504 -25.58 14.68 -6.34
CA ASN A 504 -26.68 14.52 -5.39
C ASN A 504 -27.96 13.96 -6.04
N GLN A 505 -28.84 13.46 -5.17
CA GLN A 505 -30.10 12.81 -5.52
C GLN A 505 -31.23 13.80 -5.83
N GLY A 506 -30.99 15.11 -5.85
CA GLY A 506 -32.00 16.09 -6.25
C GLY A 506 -32.13 16.25 -7.76
N GLY A 507 -33.14 16.99 -8.19
CA GLY A 507 -33.34 17.41 -9.58
C GLY A 507 -32.21 18.32 -10.06
N TYR A 508 -31.72 18.09 -11.28
CA TYR A 508 -30.66 18.93 -11.87
C TYR A 508 -31.20 20.33 -12.22
N HIS A 509 -30.63 21.41 -11.68
CA HIS A 509 -30.97 22.79 -12.06
C HIS A 509 -29.70 23.65 -12.17
N LYS A 510 -29.58 24.46 -13.23
CA LYS A 510 -28.38 25.29 -13.50
C LYS A 510 -28.04 26.30 -12.41
N HIS A 511 -29.06 26.75 -11.68
CA HIS A 511 -28.90 27.71 -10.59
C HIS A 511 -29.03 27.05 -9.22
N LEU A 512 -30.10 26.30 -9.03
CA LEU A 512 -30.62 25.89 -7.72
C LEU A 512 -29.99 24.59 -7.21
N ASN A 513 -29.61 23.68 -8.12
CA ASN A 513 -29.01 22.40 -7.79
C ASN A 513 -28.14 21.85 -8.94
N LYS A 514 -26.94 22.43 -9.05
CA LYS A 514 -25.96 22.18 -10.12
C LYS A 514 -25.47 20.73 -10.18
N PHE A 515 -25.46 20.05 -9.03
CA PHE A 515 -24.99 18.67 -8.89
C PHE A 515 -26.13 17.65 -8.82
N GLY A 516 -27.37 18.10 -9.01
CA GLY A 516 -28.53 17.25 -9.15
C GLY A 516 -28.42 16.36 -10.39
N THR A 517 -29.16 15.27 -10.34
CA THR A 517 -29.11 14.19 -11.35
C THR A 517 -30.49 13.69 -11.74
N LYS A 518 -31.53 13.96 -10.94
CA LYS A 518 -32.89 13.53 -11.27
C LYS A 518 -33.49 14.37 -12.40
N PRO A 519 -34.26 13.74 -13.31
CA PRO A 519 -35.11 14.45 -14.25
C PRO A 519 -36.38 14.95 -13.54
N TYR A 520 -37.19 15.76 -14.23
CA TYR A 520 -38.43 16.34 -13.70
C TYR A 520 -39.67 15.75 -14.37
N ARG A 521 -40.73 15.51 -13.59
CA ARG A 521 -42.06 15.21 -14.14
C ARG A 521 -42.73 16.51 -14.58
N PHE A 522 -43.41 16.49 -15.73
CA PHE A 522 -43.95 17.72 -16.34
C PHE A 522 -45.35 17.58 -16.97
N SER A 523 -45.99 16.41 -16.90
CA SER A 523 -47.27 16.18 -17.57
C SER A 523 -48.28 15.49 -16.65
N SER A 524 -49.46 16.08 -16.52
CA SER A 524 -50.60 15.45 -15.84
C SER A 524 -51.35 14.46 -16.72
N VAL A 525 -51.24 14.60 -18.04
CA VAL A 525 -51.84 13.68 -19.01
C VAL A 525 -51.04 12.37 -19.10
N ASN A 526 -49.71 12.48 -19.07
CA ASN A 526 -48.79 11.34 -19.07
C ASN A 526 -47.83 11.45 -17.89
N PRO A 527 -48.26 11.08 -16.66
CA PRO A 527 -47.49 11.29 -15.43
C PRO A 527 -46.15 10.55 -15.39
N SER A 528 -45.95 9.58 -16.28
CA SER A 528 -44.68 8.86 -16.48
C SER A 528 -43.62 9.66 -17.25
N PHE A 529 -43.98 10.76 -17.93
CA PHE A 529 -43.04 11.52 -18.74
C PHE A 529 -42.10 12.35 -17.86
N THR A 530 -40.81 12.26 -18.18
CA THR A 530 -39.74 12.98 -17.49
C THR A 530 -38.92 13.82 -18.47
N GLY A 531 -38.47 14.99 -18.04
CA GLY A 531 -37.68 15.93 -18.84
C GLY A 531 -36.59 16.64 -18.02
N GLY A 532 -35.90 17.59 -18.64
CA GLY A 532 -34.94 18.46 -17.94
C GLY A 532 -35.60 19.69 -17.32
N TRP A 533 -34.84 20.49 -16.56
CA TRP A 533 -35.34 21.71 -15.91
C TRP A 533 -35.96 22.75 -16.88
N HIS A 534 -35.58 22.70 -18.16
CA HIS A 534 -35.99 23.67 -19.18
C HIS A 534 -37.38 23.37 -19.77
N VAL A 535 -37.99 22.23 -19.47
CA VAL A 535 -39.30 21.86 -20.04
C VAL A 535 -40.43 22.73 -19.50
N ALA A 536 -41.45 22.95 -20.32
CA ALA A 536 -42.66 23.66 -19.91
C ALA A 536 -43.36 22.93 -18.74
N GLY A 537 -43.87 23.69 -17.77
CA GLY A 537 -44.53 23.16 -16.57
C GLY A 537 -43.62 22.92 -15.36
N VAL A 538 -42.29 22.84 -15.55
CA VAL A 538 -41.32 22.70 -14.45
C VAL A 538 -40.81 24.08 -14.02
N ASN A 539 -41.27 24.59 -12.88
CA ASN A 539 -40.89 25.91 -12.37
C ASN A 539 -40.40 25.79 -10.92
N MET A 540 -39.09 25.57 -10.75
CA MET A 540 -38.46 25.52 -9.43
C MET A 540 -38.04 26.93 -9.01
N GLN A 541 -38.34 27.32 -7.77
CA GLN A 541 -38.05 28.65 -7.22
C GLN A 541 -36.95 28.62 -6.17
N SER A 542 -36.70 27.45 -5.58
CA SER A 542 -35.72 27.28 -4.52
C SER A 542 -34.91 25.99 -4.61
N THR A 543 -33.80 25.94 -3.88
CA THR A 543 -32.99 24.72 -3.78
C THR A 543 -33.79 23.59 -3.14
N SER A 544 -34.65 23.87 -2.15
CA SER A 544 -35.51 22.84 -1.56
C SER A 544 -36.48 22.21 -2.54
N ASP A 545 -36.98 22.95 -3.54
CA ASP A 545 -37.88 22.40 -4.57
C ASP A 545 -37.17 21.32 -5.41
N CYS A 546 -35.85 21.45 -5.58
CA CYS A 546 -35.05 20.44 -6.26
C CYS A 546 -34.91 19.13 -5.47
N PHE A 547 -35.30 19.09 -4.18
CA PHE A 547 -35.28 17.88 -3.34
C PHE A 547 -36.69 17.40 -2.95
N ASP A 548 -37.74 18.13 -3.31
CA ASP A 548 -39.13 17.72 -3.12
C ASP A 548 -39.56 16.76 -4.24
N LEU A 549 -39.30 15.47 -4.03
CA LEU A 549 -39.52 14.44 -5.05
C LEU A 549 -41.01 14.19 -5.31
N LYS A 550 -41.39 14.20 -6.58
CA LYS A 550 -42.75 13.96 -7.07
C LYS A 550 -42.88 12.58 -7.72
N ASN A 551 -43.91 11.87 -7.32
CA ASN A 551 -44.30 10.58 -7.91
C ASN A 551 -45.32 10.78 -9.04
N GLN A 552 -45.83 9.69 -9.61
CA GLN A 552 -46.82 9.74 -10.70
C GLN A 552 -48.20 10.29 -10.26
N VAL A 553 -48.59 10.09 -9.00
CA VAL A 553 -49.85 10.60 -8.44
C VAL A 553 -49.80 12.12 -8.33
N ASP A 554 -48.68 12.66 -7.85
CA ASP A 554 -48.45 14.11 -7.73
C ASP A 554 -48.53 14.78 -9.10
N ALA A 555 -47.83 14.21 -10.10
CA ALA A 555 -47.86 14.71 -11.47
C ALA A 555 -49.26 14.65 -12.09
N SER A 556 -50.04 13.60 -11.79
CA SER A 556 -51.45 13.50 -12.24
C SER A 556 -52.33 14.60 -11.66
N ALA A 557 -52.01 15.08 -10.45
CA ALA A 557 -52.66 16.21 -9.80
C ALA A 557 -52.13 17.58 -10.28
N GLY A 558 -51.14 17.60 -11.18
CA GLY A 558 -50.51 18.82 -11.68
C GLY A 558 -49.38 19.36 -10.79
N ASP A 559 -48.97 18.62 -9.76
CA ASP A 559 -47.81 18.95 -8.94
C ASP A 559 -46.53 18.41 -9.61
N PHE A 560 -45.81 19.31 -10.28
CA PHE A 560 -44.63 18.98 -11.09
C PHE A 560 -43.34 19.29 -10.35
N GLY A 561 -42.36 18.39 -10.46
CA GLY A 561 -41.10 18.51 -9.75
C GLY A 561 -40.13 17.37 -10.07
N PRO A 562 -38.99 17.31 -9.36
CA PRO A 562 -38.00 16.25 -9.51
C PRO A 562 -38.66 14.87 -9.35
N SER A 563 -38.38 13.94 -10.25
CA SER A 563 -39.01 12.63 -10.25
C SER A 563 -38.47 11.73 -9.13
N ASP A 564 -39.34 11.15 -8.30
CA ASP A 564 -38.97 10.10 -7.32
C ASP A 564 -38.20 8.94 -7.97
N TYR A 565 -38.48 8.67 -9.24
CA TYR A 565 -37.77 7.75 -10.13
C TYR A 565 -36.72 8.45 -11.00
N GLY A 566 -35.55 7.83 -11.20
CA GLY A 566 -34.52 8.35 -12.10
C GLY A 566 -33.32 8.98 -11.37
N GLY A 567 -32.31 9.37 -12.14
CA GLY A 567 -31.05 9.95 -11.65
C GLY A 567 -30.02 8.94 -11.17
N ASN A 568 -30.39 7.66 -11.07
CA ASN A 568 -29.50 6.56 -10.70
C ASN A 568 -29.10 5.71 -11.92
N VAL A 569 -28.01 4.96 -11.79
CA VAL A 569 -27.52 4.03 -12.82
C VAL A 569 -28.63 3.11 -13.31
N GLY A 570 -28.74 2.95 -14.63
CA GLY A 570 -29.77 2.13 -15.28
C GLY A 570 -31.11 2.84 -15.53
N THR A 571 -31.22 4.12 -15.18
CA THR A 571 -32.42 4.95 -15.41
C THR A 571 -32.11 6.18 -16.25
N SER A 572 -33.06 7.12 -16.36
CA SER A 572 -32.85 8.40 -17.05
C SER A 572 -32.14 9.41 -16.14
N SER A 573 -31.11 10.08 -16.66
CA SER A 573 -30.49 11.23 -16.00
C SER A 573 -31.20 12.52 -16.41
N GLY A 574 -31.39 13.44 -15.46
CA GLY A 574 -31.82 14.81 -15.71
C GLY A 574 -30.69 15.71 -16.25
N ARG A 575 -29.45 15.22 -16.25
CA ARG A 575 -28.28 15.95 -16.76
C ARG A 575 -28.08 15.70 -18.25
N LYS A 576 -27.49 16.69 -18.93
CA LYS A 576 -27.13 16.59 -20.35
C LYS A 576 -25.92 15.69 -20.61
N ASP A 577 -25.02 15.58 -19.62
CA ASP A 577 -23.85 14.70 -19.66
C ASP A 577 -24.19 13.21 -19.42
N GLY A 578 -25.45 12.88 -19.11
CA GLY A 578 -25.89 11.51 -18.86
C GLY A 578 -25.37 10.90 -17.55
N LYS A 579 -24.74 11.68 -16.67
CA LYS A 579 -24.15 11.19 -15.41
C LYS A 579 -25.20 10.99 -14.33
N PHE A 580 -24.95 10.05 -13.42
CA PHE A 580 -25.88 9.61 -12.37
C PHE A 580 -25.33 9.89 -10.97
N TYR A 581 -26.18 9.95 -9.93
CA TYR A 581 -25.71 10.28 -8.57
C TYR A 581 -24.92 9.16 -7.92
N ASP A 582 -25.27 7.93 -8.24
CA ASP A 582 -24.65 6.71 -7.74
C ASP A 582 -23.57 6.19 -8.69
N ALA A 583 -23.43 6.72 -9.90
CA ALA A 583 -22.23 6.48 -10.70
C ALA A 583 -21.03 7.24 -10.09
N ILE A 584 -19.90 6.57 -9.95
CA ILE A 584 -18.61 7.24 -9.70
C ILE A 584 -17.87 7.21 -11.03
N ASP A 585 -17.74 8.37 -11.67
CA ASP A 585 -17.04 8.45 -12.94
C ASP A 585 -15.52 8.49 -12.73
N SER A 586 -14.71 8.04 -13.69
CA SER A 586 -13.25 8.18 -13.55
C SER A 586 -12.82 9.65 -13.40
N SER A 587 -13.58 10.57 -14.01
CA SER A 587 -13.40 12.02 -13.85
C SER A 587 -13.70 12.57 -12.45
N ASP A 588 -14.40 11.81 -11.60
CA ASP A 588 -14.76 12.19 -10.22
C ASP A 588 -13.69 11.77 -9.19
N VAL A 589 -12.76 10.89 -9.58
CA VAL A 589 -11.80 10.26 -8.66
C VAL A 589 -10.46 10.98 -8.71
N PHE A 590 -10.14 11.71 -7.63
CA PHE A 590 -8.82 12.25 -7.38
C PHE A 590 -7.94 11.17 -6.76
N ASP A 591 -7.01 10.63 -7.53
CA ASP A 591 -6.06 9.62 -7.07
C ASP A 591 -4.98 10.25 -6.16
N LEU A 592 -4.93 9.81 -4.91
CA LEU A 592 -3.98 10.28 -3.89
C LEU A 592 -2.84 9.28 -3.64
N ARG A 593 -2.84 8.14 -4.33
CA ARG A 593 -1.84 7.10 -4.13
C ARG A 593 -0.48 7.57 -4.63
N MET A 594 0.57 7.24 -3.87
CA MET A 594 1.97 7.57 -4.22
C MET A 594 2.83 6.31 -4.23
N SER A 595 3.84 6.28 -5.08
CA SER A 595 4.82 5.21 -5.12
C SER A 595 5.67 5.16 -3.85
N SER A 596 5.93 3.96 -3.32
CA SER A 596 6.91 3.75 -2.24
C SER A 596 8.36 3.65 -2.76
N ARG A 597 8.56 3.57 -4.07
CA ARG A 597 9.89 3.43 -4.69
C ARG A 597 10.50 4.82 -4.91
N LYS A 598 11.78 4.98 -4.55
CA LYS A 598 12.54 6.18 -4.90
C LYS A 598 12.84 6.16 -6.39
N GLN A 599 12.05 6.91 -7.17
CA GLN A 599 12.33 7.09 -8.60
C GLN A 599 13.42 8.16 -8.80
N PRO A 600 14.32 7.99 -9.79
CA PRO A 600 15.25 9.04 -10.18
C PRO A 600 14.48 10.29 -10.62
N VAL A 601 14.95 11.46 -10.19
CA VAL A 601 14.31 12.75 -10.51
C VAL A 601 14.24 12.98 -12.03
N GLU A 602 15.27 12.55 -12.75
CA GLU A 602 15.36 12.66 -14.22
C GLU A 602 14.27 11.86 -14.93
N GLU A 603 14.03 10.62 -14.49
CA GLU A 603 13.00 9.75 -15.05
C GLU A 603 11.60 10.28 -14.75
N LEU A 604 11.38 10.78 -13.53
CA LEU A 604 10.16 11.49 -13.16
C LEU A 604 9.93 12.70 -14.07
N HIS A 605 10.93 13.57 -14.22
CA HIS A 605 10.82 14.73 -15.09
C HIS A 605 10.50 14.33 -16.53
N TYR A 606 11.18 13.34 -17.10
CA TYR A 606 10.91 12.86 -18.45
C TYR A 606 9.49 12.30 -18.61
N ASN A 607 9.04 11.45 -17.68
CA ASN A 607 7.71 10.85 -17.71
C ASN A 607 6.60 11.89 -17.53
N TYR A 608 6.72 12.79 -16.55
CA TYR A 608 5.76 13.87 -16.35
C TYR A 608 5.76 14.87 -17.50
N LYS A 609 6.93 15.18 -18.10
CA LYS A 609 7.04 15.96 -19.36
C LYS A 609 6.21 15.26 -20.44
N ARG A 610 6.48 13.99 -20.76
CA ARG A 610 5.75 13.16 -21.74
C ARG A 610 4.23 13.15 -21.52
N LYS A 611 3.80 12.96 -20.26
CA LYS A 611 2.37 12.99 -19.86
C LYS A 611 1.75 14.38 -20.03
N ALA A 612 2.50 15.46 -19.77
CA ALA A 612 2.01 16.81 -20.00
C ALA A 612 1.76 17.09 -21.49
N ILE A 613 2.69 16.71 -22.38
CA ILE A 613 2.59 16.95 -23.83
C ILE A 613 1.50 16.10 -24.48
N SER A 614 1.43 14.83 -24.10
CA SER A 614 0.37 13.91 -24.58
C SER A 614 -1.01 14.31 -24.06
N GLY A 615 -1.07 15.18 -23.07
CA GLY A 615 -2.31 15.63 -22.50
C GLY A 615 -2.92 14.67 -21.47
N GLU A 616 -2.11 13.77 -20.92
CA GLU A 616 -2.52 12.81 -19.90
C GLU A 616 -2.43 13.41 -18.49
N LEU A 617 -1.46 14.30 -18.25
CA LEU A 617 -1.35 14.98 -16.97
C LEU A 617 -2.41 16.09 -16.90
N ARG A 618 -3.31 16.01 -15.92
CA ARG A 618 -4.44 16.94 -15.76
C ARG A 618 -4.64 17.28 -14.29
N GLY A 619 -5.18 18.46 -14.03
CA GLY A 619 -5.63 18.84 -12.71
C GLY A 619 -7.11 18.51 -12.49
N PHE A 620 -7.67 19.10 -11.44
CA PHE A 620 -9.09 19.03 -11.11
C PHE A 620 -9.65 20.44 -11.10
N GLU A 621 -10.74 20.65 -11.80
CA GLU A 621 -11.32 21.97 -11.99
C GLU A 621 -12.83 21.94 -11.82
N GLY A 622 -13.34 22.99 -11.18
CA GLY A 622 -14.77 23.23 -11.06
C GLY A 622 -15.26 24.11 -12.17
N VAL A 623 -16.46 23.80 -12.66
CA VAL A 623 -17.16 24.65 -13.63
C VAL A 623 -17.38 26.03 -12.99
N PRO A 624 -17.12 27.14 -13.69
CA PRO A 624 -17.36 28.46 -13.14
C PRO A 624 -18.84 28.72 -12.89
N PHE A 625 -19.13 29.64 -11.98
CA PHE A 625 -20.44 30.22 -11.78
C PHE A 625 -20.34 31.71 -12.07
N THR A 626 -21.17 32.17 -13.00
CA THR A 626 -21.17 33.55 -13.45
C THR A 626 -22.34 34.30 -12.84
N ARG A 627 -22.05 35.45 -12.22
CA ARG A 627 -23.02 36.39 -11.65
C ARG A 627 -23.03 37.67 -12.48
N PHE A 628 -24.21 38.23 -12.70
CA PHE A 628 -24.42 39.44 -13.49
C PHE A 628 -25.04 40.54 -12.64
N TYR A 629 -24.45 41.73 -12.68
CA TYR A 629 -24.96 42.91 -12.00
C TYR A 629 -25.01 44.07 -12.99
N ILE A 630 -26.23 44.57 -13.26
CA ILE A 630 -26.41 45.83 -13.98
C ILE A 630 -26.55 46.93 -12.93
N THR A 631 -25.63 47.87 -12.96
CA THR A 631 -25.63 49.01 -12.04
C THR A 631 -24.95 50.17 -12.73
N SER A 632 -25.55 51.37 -12.62
CA SER A 632 -24.86 52.63 -12.91
C SER A 632 -24.02 52.98 -11.69
N LEU A 633 -22.71 52.76 -11.76
CA LEU A 633 -21.79 53.10 -10.67
C LEU A 633 -21.01 54.36 -11.02
N ASP A 634 -21.03 55.35 -10.13
CA ASP A 634 -20.17 56.51 -10.21
C ASP A 634 -18.72 56.13 -9.88
N ASP A 635 -17.77 56.51 -10.73
CA ASP A 635 -16.34 56.42 -10.42
C ASP A 635 -15.97 57.50 -9.39
N THR A 636 -16.14 57.19 -8.10
CA THR A 636 -15.84 58.12 -7.00
C THR A 636 -14.35 58.10 -6.58
N GLY A 637 -13.49 57.39 -7.32
CA GLY A 637 -12.07 57.21 -7.00
C GLY A 637 -11.21 58.45 -7.28
N THR A 638 -10.28 58.74 -6.37
CA THR A 638 -9.16 59.67 -6.63
C THR A 638 -7.88 58.84 -6.68
N GLY A 639 -7.29 58.70 -7.86
CA GLY A 639 -6.07 57.89 -8.11
C GLY A 639 -6.34 56.39 -8.29
N SER A 640 -6.34 55.91 -9.53
CA SER A 640 -6.21 54.50 -9.97
C SER A 640 -6.98 53.39 -9.21
N LYS A 641 -8.08 53.69 -8.51
CA LYS A 641 -8.90 52.71 -7.78
C LYS A 641 -10.39 53.01 -7.99
N ILE A 642 -11.14 52.03 -8.48
CA ILE A 642 -12.60 52.10 -8.62
C ILE A 642 -13.22 51.44 -7.39
N SER A 643 -14.17 52.12 -6.74
CA SER A 643 -15.00 51.53 -5.69
C SER A 643 -16.32 51.03 -6.31
N ILE A 644 -16.60 49.74 -6.17
CA ILE A 644 -17.89 49.14 -6.50
C ILE A 644 -18.64 49.00 -5.18
N ALA A 645 -19.38 50.03 -4.81
CA ALA A 645 -20.23 50.04 -3.63
C ALA A 645 -21.66 49.69 -4.03
N GLY A 646 -22.11 48.50 -3.66
CA GLY A 646 -23.49 48.03 -3.83
C GLY A 646 -23.78 47.01 -2.75
N SER A 647 -24.92 47.17 -2.05
CA SER A 647 -25.28 46.34 -0.90
C SER A 647 -25.25 44.85 -1.28
N GLY A 648 -24.24 44.12 -0.81
CA GLY A 648 -24.13 42.67 -0.96
C GLY A 648 -23.11 42.14 -1.97
N ILE A 649 -22.49 42.96 -2.84
CA ILE A 649 -21.46 42.47 -3.78
C ILE A 649 -20.19 42.05 -3.02
N ALA A 650 -19.77 42.85 -2.03
CA ALA A 650 -18.57 42.59 -1.22
C ALA A 650 -18.66 41.30 -0.38
N SER A 651 -19.86 40.96 0.10
CA SER A 651 -20.11 39.75 0.93
C SER A 651 -20.07 38.42 0.15
N LYS A 652 -20.08 38.49 -1.19
CA LYS A 652 -20.24 37.32 -2.07
C LYS A 652 -18.96 36.94 -2.81
N TYR A 653 -17.85 37.63 -2.52
CA TYR A 653 -16.55 37.47 -3.18
C TYR A 653 -15.73 36.30 -2.62
N SER A 654 -14.84 35.75 -3.47
CA SER A 654 -13.71 34.92 -3.05
C SER A 654 -12.40 35.37 -3.73
N PRO A 655 -11.23 35.20 -3.07
CA PRO A 655 -9.93 35.45 -3.70
C PRO A 655 -9.80 34.65 -5.02
N ASN A 656 -9.23 35.25 -6.07
CA ASN A 656 -9.12 34.72 -7.45
C ASN A 656 -10.41 34.72 -8.28
N THR A 657 -11.35 35.61 -7.98
CA THR A 657 -12.51 35.88 -8.86
C THR A 657 -12.07 36.68 -10.08
N THR A 658 -12.51 36.28 -11.28
CA THR A 658 -12.35 37.10 -12.49
C THR A 658 -13.50 38.09 -12.59
N VAL A 659 -13.17 39.37 -12.76
CA VAL A 659 -14.14 40.45 -12.85
C VAL A 659 -14.09 41.06 -14.24
N TYR A 660 -15.24 41.20 -14.91
CA TYR A 660 -15.36 41.98 -16.13
C TYR A 660 -16.15 43.25 -15.84
N LEU A 661 -15.60 44.40 -16.26
CA LEU A 661 -16.29 45.68 -16.22
C LEU A 661 -16.76 46.06 -17.62
N LEU A 662 -17.99 46.57 -17.70
CA LEU A 662 -18.61 47.03 -18.94
C LEU A 662 -18.70 48.54 -18.97
N ARG A 663 -18.06 49.17 -19.96
CA ARG A 663 -18.09 50.61 -20.20
C ARG A 663 -18.45 50.88 -21.66
N GLY A 664 -19.68 51.34 -21.92
CA GLY A 664 -20.19 51.48 -23.27
C GLY A 664 -20.04 50.19 -24.08
N ASN A 665 -19.22 50.22 -25.14
CA ASN A 665 -18.93 49.09 -26.02
C ASN A 665 -17.61 48.35 -25.68
N VAL A 666 -17.00 48.61 -24.53
CA VAL A 666 -15.73 48.00 -24.11
C VAL A 666 -15.94 47.07 -22.93
N ILE A 667 -15.35 45.86 -23.02
CA ILE A 667 -15.27 44.90 -21.92
C ILE A 667 -13.81 44.81 -21.47
N GLU A 668 -13.57 45.08 -20.19
CA GLU A 668 -12.22 45.03 -19.61
C GLU A 668 -12.14 43.94 -18.52
N PRO A 669 -11.27 42.93 -18.67
CA PRO A 669 -11.03 41.92 -17.65
C PRO A 669 -10.08 42.46 -16.56
N TYR A 670 -10.43 42.18 -15.31
CA TYR A 670 -9.60 42.47 -14.15
C TYR A 670 -9.45 41.22 -13.30
N THR A 671 -8.23 41.02 -12.81
CA THR A 671 -7.95 40.08 -11.72
C THR A 671 -7.81 40.89 -10.45
N THR A 672 -8.58 40.56 -9.43
CA THR A 672 -8.52 41.27 -8.14
C THR A 672 -7.16 41.06 -7.49
N SER A 673 -6.44 42.13 -7.16
CA SER A 673 -5.35 42.11 -6.19
C SER A 673 -5.85 42.65 -4.85
N ASP A 674 -5.48 41.96 -3.76
CA ASP A 674 -6.10 42.11 -2.43
C ASP A 674 -6.18 43.54 -1.88
N SER A 675 -7.39 43.96 -1.50
CA SER A 675 -7.75 44.38 -0.12
C SER A 675 -9.24 44.72 -0.04
N VAL A 676 -10.03 43.86 0.61
CA VAL A 676 -11.38 44.21 1.09
C VAL A 676 -11.19 44.89 2.44
N SER A 677 -11.29 46.21 2.50
CA SER A 677 -11.27 46.95 3.77
C SER A 677 -12.69 47.12 4.28
N GLY A 678 -13.07 46.31 5.27
CA GLY A 678 -13.99 46.59 6.40
C GLY A 678 -15.42 47.12 6.17
N ASP A 679 -15.70 47.77 5.05
CA ASP A 679 -16.94 48.45 4.72
C ASP A 679 -17.59 47.72 3.53
N ASP A 680 -18.91 47.79 3.39
CA ASP A 680 -19.77 47.10 2.40
C ASP A 680 -19.46 47.40 0.90
N ALA A 681 -18.25 47.84 0.57
CA ALA A 681 -17.77 48.17 -0.76
C ALA A 681 -16.61 47.26 -1.20
N PHE A 682 -16.72 46.76 -2.44
CA PHE A 682 -15.67 46.00 -3.10
C PHE A 682 -14.78 46.97 -3.90
N TYR A 683 -13.48 46.97 -3.64
CA TYR A 683 -12.54 47.84 -4.34
C TYR A 683 -11.83 47.07 -5.45
N VAL A 684 -12.01 47.50 -6.70
CA VAL A 684 -11.19 47.03 -7.82
C VAL A 684 -10.15 48.10 -8.11
N THR A 685 -8.88 47.77 -7.91
CA THR A 685 -7.80 48.66 -8.34
C THR A 685 -7.75 48.62 -9.87
N VAL A 686 -8.08 49.74 -10.51
CA VAL A 686 -8.07 49.87 -11.97
C VAL A 686 -7.21 51.07 -12.33
N ASN A 687 -6.18 50.86 -13.15
CA ASN A 687 -5.45 51.94 -13.78
C ASN A 687 -6.31 52.53 -14.90
N VAL A 688 -7.26 53.40 -14.56
CA VAL A 688 -8.11 54.06 -15.57
C VAL A 688 -7.49 55.40 -15.98
N THR A 689 -7.41 55.64 -17.29
CA THR A 689 -6.92 56.90 -17.86
C THR A 689 -8.05 57.93 -18.13
N ALA A 690 -9.33 57.50 -18.12
CA ALA A 690 -10.50 58.36 -18.34
C ALA A 690 -11.75 57.86 -17.58
N ARG A 691 -12.55 58.78 -17.01
CA ARG A 691 -13.77 58.48 -16.25
C ARG A 691 -14.95 58.20 -17.20
N GLU A 692 -15.31 56.94 -17.38
CA GLU A 692 -16.51 56.51 -18.11
C GLU A 692 -17.47 55.76 -17.18
N GLU A 693 -18.77 55.84 -17.46
CA GLU A 693 -19.81 55.18 -16.67
C GLU A 693 -19.69 53.64 -16.80
N ILE A 694 -19.67 52.96 -15.65
CA ILE A 694 -19.77 51.50 -15.62
C ILE A 694 -21.24 51.15 -15.77
N THR A 695 -21.55 50.39 -16.81
CA THR A 695 -22.91 49.96 -17.18
C THR A 695 -23.25 48.55 -16.71
N GLY A 696 -22.24 47.77 -16.29
CA GLY A 696 -22.43 46.43 -15.75
C GLY A 696 -21.14 45.79 -15.20
N VAL A 697 -21.32 44.78 -14.35
CA VAL A 697 -20.27 43.99 -13.70
C VAL A 697 -20.60 42.51 -13.83
N VAL A 698 -19.64 41.71 -14.28
CA VAL A 698 -19.74 40.24 -14.33
C VAL A 698 -18.68 39.63 -13.44
N LEU A 699 -19.09 38.76 -12.51
CA LEU A 699 -18.20 38.02 -11.61
C LEU A 699 -18.19 36.55 -12.00
N ILE A 700 -17.00 35.97 -12.15
CA ILE A 700 -16.83 34.55 -12.48
C ILE A 700 -16.03 33.88 -11.36
N GLU A 701 -16.69 32.95 -10.67
CA GLU A 701 -16.15 32.22 -9.52
C GLU A 701 -16.07 30.73 -9.82
N LYS A 702 -14.91 30.11 -9.56
CA LYS A 702 -14.79 28.65 -9.71
C LYS A 702 -15.55 27.95 -8.60
N GLN A 703 -16.40 26.98 -8.97
CA GLN A 703 -17.08 26.15 -7.98
C GLN A 703 -16.09 25.21 -7.27
N ILE A 704 -16.44 24.83 -6.04
CA ILE A 704 -15.65 23.92 -5.18
C ILE A 704 -15.73 22.46 -5.62
N HIS A 705 -16.83 22.08 -6.30
CA HIS A 705 -16.97 20.78 -6.93
C HIS A 705 -16.00 20.72 -8.11
N GLN A 706 -15.18 19.68 -8.19
CA GLN A 706 -14.12 19.59 -9.19
C GLN A 706 -14.10 18.22 -9.85
N GLN A 707 -13.78 18.21 -11.14
CA GLN A 707 -13.61 17.00 -11.94
C GLN A 707 -12.38 17.14 -12.85
N ALA A 708 -11.83 16.01 -13.29
CA ALA A 708 -10.78 15.99 -14.32
C ALA A 708 -11.33 16.28 -15.73
N SER A 709 -12.60 15.96 -15.95
CA SER A 709 -13.34 16.24 -17.19
C SER A 709 -14.72 16.81 -16.86
N PRO A 710 -14.79 18.11 -16.50
CA PRO A 710 -16.04 18.76 -16.17
C PRO A 710 -16.91 18.97 -17.42
N THR A 711 -18.22 18.92 -17.21
CA THR A 711 -19.20 19.36 -18.22
C THR A 711 -19.29 20.88 -18.18
N TRP A 712 -18.58 21.53 -19.10
CA TRP A 712 -18.53 22.97 -19.22
C TRP A 712 -19.82 23.53 -19.81
N THR A 713 -20.19 24.73 -19.37
CA THR A 713 -21.27 25.52 -19.97
C THR A 713 -20.69 26.86 -20.37
N ASN A 714 -20.87 27.26 -21.63
CA ASN A 714 -20.73 28.67 -22.00
C ASN A 714 -22.08 29.38 -22.03
N ILE A 715 -22.11 30.59 -21.47
CA ILE A 715 -23.25 31.50 -21.50
C ILE A 715 -23.00 32.52 -22.60
N ILE A 716 -23.89 32.55 -23.58
CA ILE A 716 -23.77 33.36 -24.80
C ILE A 716 -25.03 34.19 -24.97
N GLY A 717 -24.89 35.49 -25.14
CA GLY A 717 -26.02 36.39 -25.35
C GLY A 717 -25.67 37.83 -25.02
N GLU A 718 -26.57 38.72 -25.41
CA GLU A 718 -26.51 40.13 -25.01
C GLU A 718 -26.78 40.26 -23.52
N ILE A 719 -26.05 41.15 -22.86
CA ILE A 719 -26.11 41.27 -21.40
C ILE A 719 -27.49 41.70 -20.92
N SER A 720 -28.18 42.58 -21.66
CA SER A 720 -29.55 42.99 -21.37
C SER A 720 -30.48 41.76 -21.27
N HIS A 721 -30.42 40.87 -22.25
CA HIS A 721 -31.22 39.65 -22.30
C HIS A 721 -30.77 38.60 -21.27
N ILE A 722 -29.48 38.48 -21.01
CA ILE A 722 -28.97 37.61 -19.93
C ILE A 722 -29.50 38.07 -18.58
N VAL A 723 -29.52 39.38 -18.33
CA VAL A 723 -30.00 39.93 -17.05
C VAL A 723 -31.52 39.87 -16.94
N ALA A 724 -32.23 39.99 -18.08
CA ALA A 724 -33.67 39.77 -18.14
C ALA A 724 -34.07 38.37 -17.67
N LEU A 725 -33.20 37.36 -17.78
CA LEU A 725 -33.42 36.04 -17.20
C LEU A 725 -33.66 36.10 -15.68
N PHE A 726 -33.03 37.04 -14.98
CA PHE A 726 -33.08 37.12 -13.53
C PHE A 726 -34.15 38.09 -13.01
N THR A 727 -34.60 39.03 -13.85
CA THR A 727 -35.50 40.12 -13.47
C THR A 727 -36.92 39.96 -14.00
N THR A 728 -37.13 39.17 -15.06
CA THR A 728 -38.46 38.90 -15.61
C THR A 728 -39.23 37.96 -14.70
N SER A 729 -40.39 38.38 -14.19
CA SER A 729 -41.17 37.63 -13.17
C SER A 729 -41.54 36.21 -13.56
N ASP A 730 -41.75 35.98 -14.86
CA ASP A 730 -42.17 34.68 -15.38
C ASP A 730 -40.99 33.82 -15.86
N SER A 731 -39.76 34.33 -15.72
CA SER A 731 -38.56 33.59 -16.06
C SER A 731 -38.34 32.42 -15.10
N LYS A 732 -37.80 31.31 -15.63
CA LYS A 732 -37.33 30.17 -14.82
C LYS A 732 -36.15 30.50 -13.90
N PHE A 733 -35.54 31.66 -14.08
CA PHE A 733 -34.42 32.14 -13.25
C PHE A 733 -34.76 33.43 -12.50
N TYR A 734 -36.05 33.78 -12.38
CA TYR A 734 -36.46 34.97 -11.64
C TYR A 734 -35.89 34.96 -10.20
N GLY A 735 -35.27 36.07 -9.81
CA GLY A 735 -34.63 36.21 -8.49
C GLY A 735 -33.30 35.47 -8.31
N ALA A 736 -32.82 34.76 -9.34
CA ALA A 736 -31.50 34.12 -9.29
C ALA A 736 -30.37 35.15 -9.44
N GLU A 737 -29.22 34.86 -8.82
CA GLU A 737 -28.07 35.77 -8.80
C GLU A 737 -27.00 35.44 -9.86
N GLY A 738 -27.21 34.38 -10.64
CA GLY A 738 -26.23 33.87 -11.59
C GLY A 738 -26.48 32.43 -12.03
N LEU A 739 -25.62 31.90 -12.88
CA LEU A 739 -25.77 30.58 -13.50
C LEU A 739 -24.45 29.81 -13.51
N GLU A 740 -24.54 28.48 -13.41
CA GLU A 740 -23.40 27.61 -13.68
C GLU A 740 -23.01 27.69 -15.16
N GLY A 741 -21.76 28.06 -15.38
CA GLY A 741 -21.17 28.31 -16.68
C GLY A 741 -20.29 29.56 -16.68
N GLU A 742 -19.53 29.70 -17.74
CA GLU A 742 -18.65 30.83 -18.00
C GLU A 742 -19.24 31.70 -19.12
N TRP A 743 -19.42 32.98 -18.84
CA TRP A 743 -19.83 33.95 -19.84
C TRP A 743 -18.70 34.21 -20.84
N ILE A 744 -19.05 34.25 -22.13
CA ILE A 744 -18.13 34.66 -23.19
C ILE A 744 -18.17 36.19 -23.29
N PRO A 745 -17.05 36.91 -23.05
CA PRO A 745 -17.00 38.37 -23.02
C PRO A 745 -17.00 38.98 -24.43
N VAL A 746 -18.08 38.74 -25.18
CA VAL A 746 -18.32 39.29 -26.51
C VAL A 746 -19.65 40.05 -26.46
N ILE A 747 -19.62 41.34 -26.77
CA ILE A 747 -20.82 42.15 -26.94
C ILE A 747 -21.45 41.76 -28.28
N SER A 748 -22.64 41.15 -28.24
CA SER A 748 -23.49 41.01 -29.43
C SER A 748 -24.13 42.36 -29.74
N ASP A 749 -24.04 42.81 -30.99
CA ASP A 749 -24.72 44.00 -31.50
C ASP A 749 -25.84 43.65 -32.51
N GLY A 750 -26.27 42.39 -32.52
CA GLY A 750 -27.25 41.86 -33.48
C GLY A 750 -26.70 41.55 -34.88
N THR A 751 -25.40 41.72 -35.14
CA THR A 751 -24.73 41.29 -36.38
C THR A 751 -23.96 39.96 -36.22
N TYR A 752 -23.32 39.48 -37.30
CA TYR A 752 -22.57 38.21 -37.27
C TYR A 752 -21.33 38.31 -36.36
N HIS A 753 -21.41 37.69 -35.18
CA HIS A 753 -20.28 37.58 -34.25
C HIS A 753 -19.80 36.14 -34.11
N SER A 754 -18.48 36.02 -33.96
CA SER A 754 -17.77 34.78 -33.65
C SER A 754 -17.60 34.69 -32.13
N PHE A 755 -18.19 33.67 -31.51
CA PHE A 755 -18.07 33.43 -30.07
C PHE A 755 -17.08 32.28 -29.82
N PRO A 756 -15.85 32.56 -29.37
CA PRO A 756 -14.89 31.51 -29.05
C PRO A 756 -15.32 30.81 -27.76
N TYR A 757 -15.48 29.50 -27.80
CA TYR A 757 -15.70 28.71 -26.59
C TYR A 757 -14.53 28.94 -25.63
N SER A 758 -14.83 29.17 -24.36
CA SER A 758 -13.79 29.48 -23.38
C SER A 758 -12.86 28.29 -23.11
N ARG A 759 -13.29 27.08 -23.48
CA ARG A 759 -12.52 25.85 -23.37
C ARG A 759 -12.59 25.01 -24.63
N LYS A 760 -11.56 24.19 -24.82
CA LYS A 760 -11.50 23.23 -25.91
C LYS A 760 -12.64 22.23 -25.80
N VAL A 761 -13.48 22.20 -26.83
CA VAL A 761 -14.58 21.24 -26.98
C VAL A 761 -13.98 19.90 -27.43
N LEU A 762 -14.28 18.82 -26.69
CA LEU A 762 -13.78 17.47 -27.03
C LEU A 762 -14.64 16.74 -28.06
N SER A 763 -15.91 17.14 -28.18
CA SER A 763 -16.87 16.58 -29.14
C SER A 763 -16.93 17.38 -30.45
N ALA A 764 -17.43 16.76 -31.52
CA ALA A 764 -17.76 17.43 -32.77
C ALA A 764 -19.04 18.29 -32.68
N THR A 765 -19.88 17.97 -31.71
CA THR A 765 -21.19 18.58 -31.50
C THR A 765 -21.32 19.03 -30.06
N VAL A 766 -22.01 20.14 -29.86
CA VAL A 766 -22.39 20.64 -28.54
C VAL A 766 -23.90 20.66 -28.44
N ASP A 767 -24.39 20.36 -27.25
CA ASP A 767 -25.80 20.49 -26.94
C ASP A 767 -26.07 21.94 -26.57
N ASN A 768 -27.21 22.46 -26.98
CA ASN A 768 -27.62 23.82 -26.68
C ASN A 768 -28.99 23.83 -26.03
N THR A 769 -29.17 24.77 -25.13
CA THR A 769 -30.47 25.19 -24.61
C THR A 769 -30.52 26.71 -24.70
N TRP A 770 -31.57 27.27 -25.27
CA TRP A 770 -31.68 28.71 -25.48
C TRP A 770 -33.08 29.22 -25.21
N SER A 771 -33.15 30.50 -24.89
CA SER A 771 -34.37 31.28 -24.73
C SER A 771 -34.36 32.42 -25.75
N ASP A 772 -35.52 32.67 -26.35
CA ASP A 772 -35.78 33.80 -27.25
C ASP A 772 -36.74 34.83 -26.62
N ASP A 773 -37.19 34.59 -25.38
CA ASP A 773 -38.21 35.36 -24.66
C ASP A 773 -37.78 35.61 -23.19
N ASP A 774 -36.53 35.98 -22.98
CA ASP A 774 -35.99 36.39 -21.67
C ASP A 774 -36.21 35.39 -20.52
N GLY A 775 -36.24 34.10 -20.84
CA GLY A 775 -36.21 32.99 -19.88
C GLY A 775 -37.57 32.40 -19.55
N VAL A 776 -38.63 32.84 -20.23
CA VAL A 776 -39.98 32.31 -20.04
C VAL A 776 -40.08 30.91 -20.65
N THR A 777 -39.58 30.71 -21.88
CA THR A 777 -39.54 29.41 -22.53
C THR A 777 -38.12 29.05 -22.99
N PHE A 778 -37.86 27.75 -23.07
CA PHE A 778 -36.58 27.23 -23.51
C PHE A 778 -36.74 26.17 -24.59
N SER A 779 -35.89 26.28 -25.60
CA SER A 779 -35.74 25.31 -26.68
C SER A 779 -34.39 24.60 -26.58
N THR A 780 -34.28 23.42 -27.18
CA THR A 780 -33.04 22.64 -27.19
C THR A 780 -32.66 22.16 -28.59
N GLY A 781 -31.37 21.98 -28.85
CA GLY A 781 -30.87 21.47 -30.12
C GLY A 781 -29.35 21.34 -30.14
N GLY A 782 -28.83 20.56 -31.08
CA GLY A 782 -27.39 20.38 -31.29
C GLY A 782 -26.81 21.42 -32.23
N SER A 783 -25.52 21.72 -32.10
CA SER A 783 -24.77 22.49 -33.10
C SER A 783 -23.39 21.86 -33.33
N THR A 784 -22.94 21.86 -34.58
CA THR A 784 -21.58 21.45 -34.93
C THR A 784 -20.61 22.56 -34.55
N VAL A 785 -19.47 22.19 -33.96
CA VAL A 785 -18.41 23.15 -33.60
C VAL A 785 -17.32 23.13 -34.67
N ASP A 786 -16.82 24.31 -35.02
CA ASP A 786 -15.57 24.42 -35.76
C ASP A 786 -14.44 23.84 -34.90
N LYS A 787 -13.99 22.63 -35.22
CA LYS A 787 -12.97 21.92 -34.44
C LYS A 787 -11.59 22.58 -34.48
N LEU A 788 -11.32 23.44 -35.46
CA LEU A 788 -10.05 24.12 -35.59
C LEU A 788 -10.03 25.39 -34.75
N ASN A 789 -11.09 26.19 -34.84
CA ASN A 789 -11.16 27.49 -34.19
C ASN A 789 -11.86 27.45 -32.82
N HIS A 790 -12.58 26.36 -32.50
CA HIS A 790 -13.42 26.24 -31.31
C HIS A 790 -14.37 27.43 -31.13
N VAL A 791 -14.98 27.84 -32.24
CA VAL A 791 -15.87 29.01 -32.33
C VAL A 791 -17.29 28.55 -32.66
N TYR A 792 -18.26 29.30 -32.14
CA TYR A 792 -19.62 29.32 -32.63
C TYR A 792 -19.88 30.57 -33.49
N SER A 793 -20.48 30.35 -34.67
CA SER A 793 -20.85 31.41 -35.61
C SER A 793 -22.35 31.31 -35.94
N ASN A 794 -23.01 32.44 -36.23
CA ASN A 794 -24.48 32.60 -36.41
C ASN A 794 -25.28 32.70 -35.11
N PHE A 795 -25.09 33.79 -34.37
CA PHE A 795 -25.94 34.13 -33.23
C PHE A 795 -27.20 34.88 -33.69
N THR A 796 -28.36 34.54 -33.10
CA THR A 796 -29.64 35.23 -33.38
C THR A 796 -29.78 36.39 -32.41
N ALA A 797 -30.23 37.56 -32.88
CA ALA A 797 -30.53 38.69 -32.00
C ALA A 797 -31.56 38.30 -30.92
N ASN A 798 -31.48 38.92 -29.74
CA ASN A 798 -32.35 38.69 -28.56
C ASN A 798 -32.27 37.30 -27.93
N ARG A 799 -31.39 36.42 -28.39
CA ARG A 799 -31.25 35.06 -27.83
C ARG A 799 -30.32 35.07 -26.62
N VAL A 800 -30.63 34.24 -25.63
CA VAL A 800 -29.65 33.76 -24.65
C VAL A 800 -29.48 32.26 -24.82
N ARG A 801 -28.23 31.82 -24.96
CA ARG A 801 -27.88 30.42 -25.22
C ARG A 801 -26.92 29.89 -24.16
N PHE A 802 -27.16 28.65 -23.78
CA PHE A 802 -26.26 27.80 -23.02
C PHE A 802 -25.74 26.68 -23.90
N SER A 803 -24.43 26.63 -24.11
CA SER A 803 -23.77 25.56 -24.86
C SER A 803 -23.05 24.62 -23.89
N PHE A 804 -23.40 23.34 -23.93
CA PHE A 804 -22.89 22.31 -23.03
C PHE A 804 -21.89 21.42 -23.77
N TYR A 805 -20.75 21.20 -23.16
CA TYR A 805 -19.72 20.32 -23.70
C TYR A 805 -18.75 19.82 -22.64
N GLU A 806 -18.15 18.67 -22.88
CA GLU A 806 -17.08 18.17 -22.03
C GLU A 806 -15.74 18.80 -22.43
N THR A 807 -14.95 19.16 -21.42
CA THR A 807 -13.59 19.68 -21.60
C THR A 807 -12.63 19.03 -20.61
N GLN A 808 -11.33 19.13 -20.86
CA GLN A 808 -10.31 18.67 -19.92
C GLN A 808 -9.96 19.79 -18.93
N ALA A 809 -9.82 19.44 -17.65
CA ALA A 809 -9.37 20.37 -16.62
C ALA A 809 -7.95 20.87 -16.90
N HIS A 810 -7.66 22.11 -16.47
CA HIS A 810 -6.29 22.64 -16.53
C HIS A 810 -5.36 21.88 -15.58
N PHE A 811 -4.04 21.99 -15.80
CA PHE A 811 -3.05 21.56 -14.82
C PHE A 811 -3.28 22.27 -13.48
N THR A 812 -3.20 21.54 -12.37
CA THR A 812 -3.31 22.13 -11.03
C THR A 812 -2.02 22.86 -10.67
N GLN A 813 -2.09 24.20 -10.76
CA GLN A 813 -1.20 25.22 -10.19
C GLN A 813 0.27 25.21 -10.65
N ASN A 814 0.78 26.38 -11.04
CA ASN A 814 2.22 26.63 -11.11
C ASN A 814 2.78 26.73 -9.69
N THR A 815 3.68 25.84 -9.28
CA THR A 815 4.44 26.05 -8.04
C THR A 815 5.37 27.25 -8.22
N THR A 816 5.30 28.20 -7.30
CA THR A 816 6.28 29.29 -7.21
C THR A 816 7.59 28.70 -6.67
N GLY A 817 8.66 28.76 -7.46
CA GLY A 817 10.00 28.34 -7.01
C GLY A 817 10.55 27.05 -7.64
N ILE A 818 9.88 26.46 -8.63
CA ILE A 818 10.58 25.54 -9.54
C ILE A 818 11.38 26.40 -10.51
N THR A 819 12.68 26.14 -10.65
CA THR A 819 13.42 26.52 -11.85
C THR A 819 12.60 26.00 -13.02
N GLN A 820 12.19 26.91 -13.91
CA GLN A 820 11.43 26.65 -15.11
C GLN A 820 11.84 25.29 -15.72
N LEU A 821 10.88 24.44 -16.14
CA LEU A 821 11.22 23.25 -16.94
C LEU A 821 11.81 23.74 -18.27
N THR A 822 13.09 24.07 -18.30
CA THR A 822 13.76 24.81 -19.39
C THR A 822 14.02 23.97 -20.63
N ASP A 823 13.59 22.70 -20.69
CA ASP A 823 13.91 21.83 -21.83
C ASP A 823 12.77 21.66 -22.83
N TRP A 824 11.88 22.66 -22.96
CA TRP A 824 10.87 22.66 -24.02
C TRP A 824 10.75 24.01 -24.71
N SER A 825 11.04 24.06 -26.02
CA SER A 825 10.42 25.00 -26.98
C SER A 825 10.71 24.57 -28.42
N PRO A 826 9.70 24.49 -29.32
CA PRO A 826 9.92 24.75 -30.72
C PRO A 826 9.94 26.27 -30.94
N VAL A 827 11.03 26.76 -31.53
CA VAL A 827 11.17 28.13 -32.03
C VAL A 827 10.84 28.12 -33.52
N TYR A 828 10.06 29.10 -33.99
CA TYR A 828 9.73 29.29 -35.41
C TYR A 828 10.37 30.58 -35.92
N ALA A 829 10.94 30.57 -37.13
CA ALA A 829 11.48 31.77 -37.76
C ALA A 829 10.46 32.37 -38.75
N THR A 830 10.23 33.68 -38.67
CA THR A 830 9.47 34.45 -39.68
C THR A 830 10.32 35.58 -40.23
N ASN A 831 10.33 35.75 -41.55
CA ASN A 831 11.04 36.84 -42.26
C ASN A 831 10.08 38.04 -42.41
N ASN A 832 10.54 39.25 -42.04
CA ASN A 832 10.02 40.49 -42.60
C ASN A 832 11.19 41.33 -43.16
N ASN A 833 11.42 41.19 -44.48
CA ASN A 833 12.15 42.00 -45.46
C ASN A 833 13.52 42.61 -45.09
N ALA A 834 14.09 42.26 -43.94
CA ALA A 834 15.42 42.67 -43.49
C ALA A 834 15.95 41.77 -42.36
N ASP A 835 15.07 41.11 -41.59
CA ASP A 835 15.46 40.31 -40.43
C ASP A 835 14.72 38.96 -40.34
N ALA A 836 15.43 37.90 -39.94
CA ALA A 836 14.84 36.64 -39.48
C ALA A 836 14.53 36.76 -37.98
N ILE A 837 13.25 36.93 -37.63
CA ILE A 837 12.85 36.97 -36.22
C ILE A 837 12.46 35.55 -35.78
N LEU A 838 13.14 35.07 -34.75
CA LEU A 838 12.74 33.88 -34.01
C LEU A 838 11.56 34.22 -33.10
N THR A 839 10.44 33.57 -33.33
CA THR A 839 9.24 33.70 -32.52
C THR A 839 8.95 32.34 -31.88
N SER A 840 8.69 32.33 -30.58
CA SER A 840 8.11 31.17 -29.90
C SER A 840 6.60 31.38 -29.82
N SER A 841 5.81 30.33 -30.05
CA SER A 841 4.36 30.41 -30.05
C SER A 841 3.78 29.33 -29.14
N LEU A 842 3.11 29.76 -28.06
CA LEU A 842 2.39 28.89 -27.14
C LEU A 842 1.00 28.50 -27.66
N SER A 843 0.51 29.17 -28.71
CA SER A 843 -0.80 28.95 -29.35
C SER A 843 -0.70 28.32 -30.75
N SER A 844 0.51 28.01 -31.23
CA SER A 844 0.82 27.52 -32.58
C SER A 844 0.42 28.44 -33.75
N GLN A 845 0.13 29.72 -33.51
CA GLN A 845 -0.05 30.69 -34.60
C GLN A 845 1.29 31.32 -35.02
N ILE A 846 1.46 31.55 -36.33
CA ILE A 846 2.65 32.13 -36.98
C ILE A 846 2.38 33.62 -37.27
N ALA A 847 3.33 34.51 -36.99
CA ALA A 847 3.22 35.90 -37.39
C ALA A 847 3.32 36.03 -38.92
N THR A 848 2.29 36.58 -39.57
CA THR A 848 2.29 36.86 -41.02
C THR A 848 2.43 38.36 -41.26
N GLY A 849 3.49 38.77 -41.96
CA GLY A 849 3.60 40.11 -42.53
C GLY A 849 2.63 40.31 -43.69
N THR A 850 2.24 41.55 -43.97
CA THR A 850 1.17 41.92 -44.91
C THR A 850 1.60 42.08 -46.37
N ASP A 851 2.81 41.66 -46.77
CA ASP A 851 3.35 41.97 -48.10
C ASP A 851 3.21 40.78 -49.10
N PRO A 852 2.61 40.93 -50.30
CA PRO A 852 2.16 39.79 -51.11
C PRO A 852 3.20 39.14 -52.04
N SER A 853 4.48 39.51 -51.98
CA SER A 853 5.42 39.22 -53.08
C SER A 853 6.76 38.56 -52.73
N GLU A 854 6.84 37.63 -51.76
CA GLU A 854 8.06 36.83 -51.55
C GLU A 854 7.82 35.35 -51.17
N GLU A 855 8.70 34.47 -51.67
CA GLU A 855 8.62 33.00 -51.65
C GLU A 855 9.24 32.39 -50.36
N LEU A 856 8.52 31.43 -49.76
CA LEU A 856 8.81 30.80 -48.46
C LEU A 856 10.02 29.83 -48.51
N ALA A 857 11.09 30.09 -47.76
CA ALA A 857 12.16 29.09 -47.51
C ALA A 857 12.20 28.70 -46.02
N ILE A 858 11.68 27.51 -45.68
CA ILE A 858 11.59 27.00 -44.31
C ILE A 858 12.94 26.41 -43.88
N THR A 859 13.57 26.95 -42.82
CA THR A 859 14.79 26.39 -42.20
C THR A 859 14.45 25.86 -40.80
N LYS A 860 14.85 24.62 -40.47
CA LYS A 860 14.61 23.97 -39.17
C LYS A 860 15.91 23.91 -38.37
N THR A 861 15.90 24.36 -37.12
CA THR A 861 17.09 24.39 -36.24
C THR A 861 17.09 23.27 -35.20
N ALA A 862 18.28 22.76 -34.88
CA ALA A 862 18.57 21.92 -33.72
C ALA A 862 19.83 22.47 -33.01
N SER A 863 19.78 22.59 -31.69
CA SER A 863 20.90 22.91 -30.79
C SER A 863 21.59 24.27 -30.99
N ASP A 864 20.82 25.36 -30.93
CA ASP A 864 21.30 26.72 -30.66
C ASP A 864 22.42 27.29 -31.57
N VAL A 865 22.38 27.01 -32.88
CA VAL A 865 23.10 27.84 -33.87
C VAL A 865 22.21 28.11 -35.09
N ILE A 866 21.98 29.39 -35.39
CA ILE A 866 21.34 29.85 -36.64
C ILE A 866 22.41 30.45 -37.54
N SER A 867 22.49 29.95 -38.77
CA SER A 867 23.32 30.48 -39.84
C SER A 867 22.43 31.21 -40.85
N HIS A 868 22.72 32.50 -41.07
CA HIS A 868 22.31 33.22 -42.26
C HIS A 868 23.50 34.04 -42.75
N THR A 869 24.13 33.66 -43.85
CA THR A 869 24.86 34.63 -44.67
C THR A 869 24.91 34.17 -46.12
N PRO A 870 24.32 34.95 -47.05
CA PRO A 870 24.72 34.94 -48.45
C PRO A 870 26.04 35.74 -48.57
N GLU A 871 27.16 34.99 -48.66
CA GLU A 871 28.52 35.38 -49.09
C GLU A 871 29.27 36.42 -48.20
N THR A 872 30.53 36.27 -47.81
CA THR A 872 31.65 35.40 -48.17
C THR A 872 32.54 35.27 -46.93
N LEU A 873 32.44 34.16 -46.19
CA LEU A 873 33.52 33.71 -45.32
C LEU A 873 33.85 32.27 -45.70
N THR A 874 35.05 32.12 -46.23
CA THR A 874 35.65 30.85 -46.60
C THR A 874 35.50 29.85 -45.44
N PRO A 875 34.85 28.71 -45.68
CA PRO A 875 34.48 27.80 -44.62
C PRO A 875 35.74 27.16 -44.04
N VAL A 876 36.03 27.40 -42.77
CA VAL A 876 36.69 26.39 -41.95
C VAL A 876 35.60 25.68 -41.16
N VAL A 877 34.69 25.06 -41.91
CA VAL A 877 34.03 23.87 -41.42
C VAL A 877 35.11 22.79 -41.46
N LYS A 878 35.83 22.60 -40.36
CA LYS A 878 36.46 21.30 -40.13
C LYS A 878 35.45 20.45 -39.38
N TYR A 879 34.63 19.79 -40.19
CA TYR A 879 34.06 18.51 -39.81
C TYR A 879 35.16 17.66 -39.18
N SER A 880 34.88 17.10 -38.02
CA SER A 880 35.39 15.77 -37.72
C SER A 880 34.24 14.80 -37.91
N THR A 881 34.14 14.23 -39.10
CA THR A 881 33.29 13.06 -39.39
C THR A 881 33.97 11.77 -38.93
N ALA A 882 34.47 11.72 -37.69
CA ALA A 882 35.09 10.51 -37.18
C ALA A 882 34.58 10.17 -35.78
N ILE A 883 33.68 9.19 -35.75
CA ILE A 883 33.42 8.35 -34.58
C ILE A 883 34.72 7.59 -34.33
N GLY A 884 35.45 7.96 -33.28
CA GLY A 884 36.51 7.11 -32.75
C GLY A 884 35.89 5.96 -31.97
N VAL A 885 35.84 4.76 -32.56
CA VAL A 885 35.52 3.55 -31.81
C VAL A 885 36.81 3.04 -31.19
N LYS A 886 36.82 2.90 -29.87
CA LYS A 886 37.79 2.08 -29.16
C LYS A 886 37.02 1.15 -28.23
N ASP A 887 37.27 -0.15 -28.37
CA ASP A 887 36.63 -1.20 -27.58
C ASP A 887 35.09 -1.20 -27.65
N SER A 888 34.54 -0.94 -28.85
CA SER A 888 33.09 -0.94 -29.15
C SER A 888 32.23 0.12 -28.45
N VAL A 889 32.84 1.18 -27.91
CA VAL A 889 32.12 2.33 -27.34
C VAL A 889 32.61 3.62 -28.02
N ALA A 890 31.67 4.53 -28.35
CA ALA A 890 31.97 5.82 -28.95
C ALA A 890 32.18 6.89 -27.86
N TYR A 891 33.24 7.69 -28.00
CA TYR A 891 33.56 8.78 -27.07
C TYR A 891 33.32 10.15 -27.70
N LEU A 892 32.86 11.13 -26.90
CA LEU A 892 32.81 12.56 -27.22
C LEU A 892 33.70 13.30 -26.23
N LEU A 893 34.65 14.12 -26.71
CA LEU A 893 35.61 14.86 -25.89
C LEU A 893 35.58 16.35 -26.24
N PHE A 894 35.51 17.23 -25.24
CA PHE A 894 35.89 18.64 -25.39
C PHE A 894 36.67 19.10 -24.16
N ASN A 895 37.87 19.67 -24.38
CA ASN A 895 38.20 21.02 -23.90
C ASN A 895 39.58 21.49 -24.39
N CYS A 896 39.66 22.75 -24.85
CA CYS A 896 40.88 23.56 -24.73
C CYS A 896 40.48 25.05 -24.60
N ASP A 897 41.27 25.80 -23.84
CA ASP A 897 41.05 27.24 -23.62
C ASP A 897 41.58 28.11 -24.77
N ASP A 898 41.29 29.40 -24.67
CA ASP A 898 41.40 30.41 -25.73
C ASP A 898 42.84 30.73 -26.20
N ALA A 899 43.87 30.00 -25.77
CA ALA A 899 45.26 30.25 -26.15
C ALA A 899 45.90 29.17 -27.06
N GLY A 900 45.19 28.10 -27.40
CA GLY A 900 45.61 27.19 -28.49
C GLY A 900 46.93 26.42 -28.27
N VAL A 901 47.33 26.16 -27.02
CA VAL A 901 48.41 25.21 -26.67
C VAL A 901 47.80 24.00 -25.96
N ILE A 902 48.14 22.79 -26.41
CA ILE A 902 47.71 21.54 -25.77
C ILE A 902 48.56 21.33 -24.50
N ASP A 903 48.04 21.66 -23.33
CA ASP A 903 48.53 21.09 -22.06
C ASP A 903 47.70 19.84 -21.71
N GLY A 904 48.34 18.67 -21.75
CA GLY A 904 47.73 17.37 -21.47
C GLY A 904 47.54 17.06 -19.99
N SER A 905 47.52 18.06 -19.11
CA SER A 905 47.60 17.87 -17.66
C SER A 905 46.29 17.53 -16.95
N ASN A 906 45.12 17.64 -17.60
CA ASN A 906 43.82 17.39 -16.95
C ASN A 906 42.82 16.58 -17.82
N ILE A 907 43.09 15.28 -18.01
CA ILE A 907 42.07 14.33 -18.49
C ILE A 907 41.42 13.68 -17.27
N ARG A 908 40.11 13.90 -17.07
CA ARG A 908 39.28 13.05 -16.18
C ARG A 908 38.17 12.38 -17.00
N ALA A 909 38.35 11.09 -17.27
CA ALA A 909 37.31 10.23 -17.83
C ALA A 909 36.36 9.78 -16.72
N THR A 910 35.05 9.95 -16.91
CA THR A 910 34.04 9.33 -16.05
C THR A 910 33.25 8.35 -16.92
N ALA A 911 33.32 7.07 -16.59
CA ALA A 911 32.63 6.01 -17.32
C ALA A 911 31.12 6.04 -16.98
N LEU A 912 30.27 6.12 -18.00
CA LEU A 912 28.85 5.78 -17.90
C LEU A 912 28.69 4.29 -18.28
N PRO A 913 28.29 3.40 -17.35
CA PRO A 913 28.09 1.99 -17.66
C PRO A 913 26.68 1.72 -18.22
N TYR A 914 26.68 1.02 -19.37
CA TYR A 914 25.71 0.02 -19.82
C TYR A 914 24.27 0.42 -20.22
N PHE A 915 24.00 0.29 -21.52
CA PHE A 915 22.75 -0.26 -22.08
C PHE A 915 23.06 -0.98 -23.40
N ILE A 916 23.36 -2.28 -23.35
CA ILE A 916 23.05 -3.25 -24.42
C ILE A 916 22.81 -4.61 -23.76
N ASN A 917 21.57 -5.09 -23.90
CA ASN A 917 21.07 -6.48 -23.97
C ASN A 917 19.60 -6.43 -23.50
N GLU A 918 18.60 -6.94 -24.19
CA GLU A 918 18.49 -7.84 -25.33
C GLU A 918 17.04 -7.71 -25.87
N LEU A 919 16.81 -8.29 -27.05
CA LEU A 919 15.58 -8.40 -27.85
C LEU A 919 14.30 -8.77 -27.08
#